data_AF-A0A8T9CGR2-F1
#
_entry.id   AF-A0A8T9CGR2-F1
#
_cell.length_a   1.000
_cell.length_b   1.000
_cell.length_c   1.000
_cell.angle_alpha   90.00
_cell.angle_beta   90.00
_cell.angle_gamma   90.00
#
_symmetry.space_group_name_H-M   'P 1'
#
loop_
_entity.id
_entity.type
_entity.pdbx_description
1 polymer ?
#
loop_
_entity_poly.entity_id
_entity_poly.type
_entity_poly.pdbx_seq_one_letter_code
_entity_poly.pdbx_strand_id
1 'polypeptide(L)'
;MATEAPYKAIARRKQAERESRIPSEWRLSSPPSSNTLDVRSIPRTSGILSSKELEITGNYDATSLAQAIGSGSLTAEQVTIAFCKRAAIAQQVCNCLTEIFFGDAIARAKYLDREYKKTGRVVGPLHGVPISLKDMFKVKGYDTSIGLASLAENPSTENAALVDILLEQGAVLYCKTNVPQTLMALDSDNHLFGRTLNPRDRRVTAGGSSGGEGALVAMRGSLLGVGTDIGGSIRIPAMVNGVYGIKPSSRRVPDAGLESGAKPGARQVGLTASAGPIAVSMRDCELFLKTVSNAQPWEKDPDCIYGRWEEQGSMAKKPLLGVIRTDDLITPLPPVSKALDEAVQTLRKSGVEVVEIDAPAFKKCQSLANSFFGIDGANSMFDLLEKTGEPLTNWLSTRLRRKAPTQLDKIVGFYAKKTELETEILKIWKDPKTGRQIDAFVCPVAPHPTPPIDRWNGVSYTSSFVLLDYPAGTLPVRDFKEADLHGEVTTPVLGSWDKANRALWDTKNIDRRLYLNTKLTIQVVAPKLQERRLYQAMELIDNLRQTLPRFDAVPFDMASMQSRVPKLRDHWEQTHTRHNSRSEEVLANELKNRVREIQDAPLLIDPTEEHSNLPSLPERRASYIRRPAPQPSPPLSPIERPGSHPERREWEPSWSSNINAPPSPESPKLARAPAARTQTESPPTQHDENSQAIQLLQAQLDEVKAEIEQIKQQRDESDRQVATLNTRLEEATRRATEVTLENSNLRKEIQELREMLRDAGLEETKLREEMKEMKARERRLEDEFDEAQRKTRDPVLSLEKAPSVCEGDKRGSGHRKKSSGGKEYEVVLARSVQPGARASWRLPGKSG
;
A
#
# COMPACT_ATOMS: atom_id res chain seq x y z
N MET A 1 -19.57 5.12 -39.40
CA MET A 1 -18.98 4.59 -38.16
C MET A 1 -19.35 5.56 -37.04
N ALA A 2 -19.95 5.10 -35.95
CA ALA A 2 -20.24 6.00 -34.82
C ALA A 2 -18.92 6.57 -34.30
N THR A 3 -18.81 7.90 -34.20
CA THR A 3 -17.68 8.58 -33.56
C THR A 3 -17.59 8.11 -32.11
N GLU A 4 -16.38 7.80 -31.66
CA GLU A 4 -16.17 7.33 -30.29
C GLU A 4 -16.61 8.40 -29.28
N ALA A 5 -17.29 7.99 -28.20
CA ALA A 5 -17.71 8.90 -27.15
C ALA A 5 -16.51 9.63 -26.51
N PRO A 6 -16.56 10.97 -26.33
CA PRO A 6 -15.42 11.77 -25.87
C PRO A 6 -14.73 11.25 -24.59
N TYR A 7 -15.49 10.76 -23.62
CA TYR A 7 -14.95 10.28 -22.34
C TYR A 7 -13.90 9.16 -22.52
N LYS A 8 -14.03 8.30 -23.55
CA LYS A 8 -13.09 7.19 -23.78
C LYS A 8 -11.73 7.70 -24.23
N ALA A 9 -11.71 8.72 -25.10
CA ALA A 9 -10.48 9.33 -25.58
C ALA A 9 -9.77 10.08 -24.44
N ILE A 10 -10.53 10.82 -23.62
CA ILE A 10 -10.01 11.49 -22.42
C ILE A 10 -9.44 10.46 -21.43
N ALA A 11 -10.17 9.39 -21.15
CA ALA A 11 -9.71 8.31 -20.27
C ALA A 11 -8.40 7.68 -20.73
N ARG A 12 -8.26 7.35 -22.02
CA ARG A 12 -6.99 6.82 -22.54
C ARG A 12 -5.84 7.80 -22.36
N ARG A 13 -6.05 9.10 -22.60
CA ARG A 13 -4.99 10.11 -22.42
C ARG A 13 -4.61 10.29 -20.96
N LYS A 14 -5.57 10.39 -20.05
CA LYS A 14 -5.30 10.50 -18.60
C LYS A 14 -4.65 9.26 -18.01
N GLN A 15 -5.07 8.06 -18.43
CA GLN A 15 -4.41 6.82 -18.02
C GLN A 15 -2.97 6.76 -18.57
N ALA A 16 -2.76 7.10 -19.85
CA ALA A 16 -1.42 7.16 -20.43
C ALA A 16 -0.53 8.20 -19.72
N GLU A 17 -1.08 9.38 -19.39
CA GLU A 17 -0.37 10.38 -18.60
C GLU A 17 0.03 9.80 -17.24
N ARG A 18 -0.91 9.24 -16.47
CA ARG A 18 -0.65 8.64 -15.16
C ARG A 18 0.44 7.57 -15.22
N GLU A 19 0.37 6.64 -16.17
CA GLU A 19 1.38 5.59 -16.31
C GLU A 19 2.74 6.15 -16.75
N SER A 20 2.76 7.23 -17.56
CA SER A 20 4.01 7.90 -17.97
C SER A 20 4.73 8.59 -16.80
N ARG A 21 3.99 8.97 -15.74
CA ARG A 21 4.54 9.58 -14.52
C ARG A 21 5.24 8.57 -13.59
N ILE A 22 5.13 7.26 -13.87
CA ILE A 22 5.90 6.23 -13.18
C ILE A 22 7.22 6.01 -13.92
N PRO A 23 8.38 6.31 -13.29
CA PRO A 23 9.71 6.05 -13.87
C PRO A 23 9.86 4.58 -14.27
N SER A 24 10.56 4.32 -15.37
CA SER A 24 10.67 2.96 -15.93
C SER A 24 11.32 1.97 -14.96
N GLU A 25 12.25 2.43 -14.13
CA GLU A 25 12.92 1.64 -13.10
C GLU A 25 12.01 1.30 -11.90
N TRP A 26 10.84 1.94 -11.78
CA TRP A 26 9.84 1.64 -10.73
C TRP A 26 8.66 0.83 -11.28
N ARG A 27 8.73 0.40 -12.55
CA ARG A 27 7.71 -0.46 -13.16
C ARG A 27 7.99 -1.92 -12.85
N LEU A 28 6.94 -2.67 -12.55
CA LEU A 28 7.00 -4.11 -12.40
C LEU A 28 7.35 -4.73 -13.76
N SER A 29 8.23 -5.73 -13.76
CA SER A 29 8.60 -6.49 -14.96
C SER A 29 7.41 -7.24 -15.56
N SER A 30 6.48 -7.68 -14.72
CA SER A 30 5.22 -8.31 -15.11
C SER A 30 4.11 -8.00 -14.11
N PRO A 31 2.85 -7.86 -14.56
CA PRO A 31 1.72 -7.73 -13.66
C PRO A 31 1.52 -9.02 -12.85
N PRO A 32 0.93 -8.94 -11.64
CA PRO A 32 0.60 -10.13 -10.88
C PRO A 32 -0.40 -11.01 -11.65
N SER A 33 -0.22 -12.33 -11.53
CA SER A 33 -1.16 -13.32 -12.07
C SER A 33 -2.60 -13.01 -11.64
N SER A 34 -3.58 -13.33 -12.49
CA SER A 34 -5.00 -13.21 -12.14
C SER A 34 -5.39 -14.03 -10.90
N ASN A 35 -4.64 -15.09 -10.60
CA ASN A 35 -4.85 -15.96 -9.42
C ASN A 35 -4.18 -15.41 -8.15
N THR A 36 -3.32 -14.39 -8.25
CA THR A 36 -2.73 -13.73 -7.07
C THR A 36 -3.76 -12.81 -6.47
N LEU A 37 -4.40 -13.26 -5.38
CA LEU A 37 -5.47 -12.52 -4.71
C LEU A 37 -4.95 -11.45 -3.75
N ASP A 38 -3.96 -11.80 -2.93
CA ASP A 38 -3.26 -10.88 -2.02
C ASP A 38 -1.98 -10.38 -2.69
N VAL A 39 -1.87 -9.06 -2.82
CA VAL A 39 -0.76 -8.39 -3.50
C VAL A 39 0.14 -7.60 -2.55
N ARG A 40 -0.11 -7.67 -1.24
CA ARG A 40 0.63 -6.89 -0.22
C ARG A 40 2.09 -7.30 -0.09
N SER A 41 2.46 -8.50 -0.53
CA SER A 41 3.85 -8.96 -0.56
C SER A 41 4.66 -8.40 -1.72
N ILE A 42 4.02 -7.91 -2.79
CA ILE A 42 4.69 -7.48 -4.03
C ILE A 42 5.74 -6.39 -3.81
N PRO A 43 5.53 -5.35 -2.97
CA PRO A 43 6.58 -4.38 -2.69
C PRO A 43 7.89 -5.00 -2.18
N ARG A 44 7.82 -6.13 -1.47
CA ARG A 44 9.00 -6.87 -0.97
C ARG A 44 9.61 -7.77 -2.04
N THR A 45 8.78 -8.40 -2.87
CA THR A 45 9.24 -9.42 -3.84
C THR A 45 9.53 -8.87 -5.23
N SER A 46 9.22 -7.60 -5.51
CA SER A 46 9.39 -7.01 -6.84
C SER A 46 10.83 -6.68 -7.23
N GLY A 47 11.75 -6.57 -6.26
CA GLY A 47 13.12 -6.10 -6.49
C GLY A 47 13.28 -4.59 -6.74
N ILE A 48 12.19 -3.81 -6.70
CA ILE A 48 12.23 -2.35 -6.97
C ILE A 48 12.71 -1.55 -5.75
N LEU A 49 12.35 -2.00 -4.54
CA LEU A 49 12.77 -1.36 -3.30
C LEU A 49 14.04 -2.02 -2.78
N SER A 50 15.02 -1.19 -2.42
CA SER A 50 16.17 -1.62 -1.63
C SER A 50 15.77 -2.03 -0.21
N SER A 51 16.64 -2.76 0.49
CA SER A 51 16.42 -3.16 1.89
C SER A 51 16.11 -1.96 2.80
N LYS A 52 16.78 -0.82 2.59
CA LYS A 52 16.53 0.39 3.38
C LYS A 52 15.18 1.02 3.07
N GLU A 53 14.77 1.05 1.80
CA GLU A 53 13.45 1.57 1.42
C GLU A 53 12.31 0.67 1.94
N LEU A 54 12.53 -0.65 1.99
CA LEU A 54 11.63 -1.61 2.64
C LEU A 54 11.53 -1.37 4.14
N GLU A 55 12.64 -1.07 4.82
CA GLU A 55 12.66 -0.71 6.24
C GLU A 55 11.88 0.60 6.50
N ILE A 56 12.18 1.66 5.74
CA ILE A 56 11.52 2.98 5.86
C ILE A 56 10.00 2.83 5.72
N THR A 57 9.55 2.13 4.67
CA THR A 57 8.12 1.99 4.38
C THR A 57 7.44 0.87 5.18
N GLY A 58 8.21 -0.05 5.76
CA GLY A 58 7.71 -1.24 6.46
C GLY A 58 7.67 -1.12 7.98
N ASN A 59 8.64 -0.45 8.59
CA ASN A 59 8.86 -0.48 10.04
C ASN A 59 8.43 0.80 10.77
N TYR A 60 8.15 1.87 10.02
CA TYR A 60 7.70 3.14 10.57
C TYR A 60 6.19 3.32 10.41
N ASP A 61 5.60 4.10 11.29
CA ASP A 61 4.33 4.77 11.07
C ASP A 61 4.57 6.27 10.84
N ALA A 62 3.56 7.06 10.48
CA ALA A 62 3.80 8.47 10.10
C ALA A 62 4.40 9.29 11.26
N THR A 63 3.99 8.98 12.49
CA THR A 63 4.46 9.64 13.72
C THR A 63 5.93 9.36 14.01
N SER A 64 6.37 8.10 13.96
CA SER A 64 7.79 7.74 14.12
C SER A 64 8.64 8.22 12.95
N LEU A 65 8.07 8.30 11.75
CA LEU A 65 8.76 8.84 10.59
C LEU A 65 9.05 10.34 10.76
N ALA A 66 8.06 11.12 11.22
CA ALA A 66 8.25 12.53 11.54
C ALA A 66 9.36 12.73 12.60
N GLN A 67 9.41 11.88 13.62
CA GLN A 67 10.46 11.89 14.65
C GLN A 67 11.84 11.53 14.08
N ALA A 68 11.91 10.51 13.23
CA ALA A 68 13.16 10.08 12.59
C ALA A 68 13.75 11.17 11.69
N ILE A 69 12.90 11.87 10.92
CA ILE A 69 13.33 13.00 10.09
C ILE A 69 13.71 14.19 10.97
N GLY A 70 12.88 14.54 11.97
CA GLY A 70 13.12 15.68 12.86
C GLY A 70 14.37 15.55 13.74
N SER A 71 14.87 14.32 13.94
CA SER A 71 16.15 14.03 14.61
C SER A 71 17.34 13.94 13.67
N GLY A 72 17.12 14.01 12.35
CA GLY A 72 18.15 13.86 11.32
C GLY A 72 18.60 12.42 11.05
N SER A 73 17.94 11.42 11.64
CA SER A 73 18.26 10.00 11.42
C SER A 73 17.87 9.48 10.02
N LEU A 74 16.87 10.12 9.41
CA LEU A 74 16.46 9.94 8.01
C LEU A 74 16.31 11.32 7.38
N THR A 75 16.54 11.43 6.08
CA THR A 75 16.22 12.67 5.35
C THR A 75 14.82 12.59 4.72
N ALA A 76 14.17 13.74 4.54
CA ALA A 76 12.88 13.81 3.86
C ALA A 76 12.99 13.26 2.43
N GLU A 77 14.11 13.48 1.73
CA GLU A 77 14.34 12.93 0.38
C GLU A 77 14.35 11.40 0.37
N GLN A 78 15.12 10.76 1.25
CA GLN A 78 15.20 9.29 1.35
C GLN A 78 13.82 8.68 1.59
N VAL A 79 13.09 9.28 2.52
CA VAL A 79 11.74 8.88 2.87
C VAL A 79 10.80 9.03 1.67
N THR A 80 10.78 10.21 1.06
CA THR A 80 9.91 10.51 -0.08
C THR A 80 10.12 9.53 -1.24
N ILE A 81 11.38 9.27 -1.62
CA ILE A 81 11.69 8.33 -2.70
C ILE A 81 11.19 6.92 -2.39
N ALA A 82 11.37 6.45 -1.15
CA ALA A 82 10.90 5.13 -0.73
C ALA A 82 9.38 5.00 -0.87
N PHE A 83 8.62 6.02 -0.46
CA PHE A 83 7.16 6.06 -0.59
C PHE A 83 6.69 6.22 -2.03
N CYS A 84 7.34 7.05 -2.85
CA CYS A 84 7.04 7.16 -4.29
C CYS A 84 7.20 5.81 -5.01
N LYS A 85 8.28 5.07 -4.73
CA LYS A 85 8.49 3.71 -5.28
C LYS A 85 7.39 2.75 -4.85
N ARG A 86 7.06 2.71 -3.56
CA ARG A 86 6.01 1.81 -3.06
C ARG A 86 4.61 2.17 -3.58
N ALA A 87 4.32 3.46 -3.73
CA ALA A 87 3.08 3.95 -4.34
C ALA A 87 3.00 3.61 -5.82
N ALA A 88 4.11 3.68 -6.57
CA ALA A 88 4.18 3.23 -7.95
C ALA A 88 3.87 1.73 -8.09
N ILE A 89 4.36 0.89 -7.18
CA ILE A 89 4.02 -0.54 -7.15
C ILE A 89 2.55 -0.74 -6.81
N ALA A 90 2.05 -0.06 -5.77
CA ALA A 90 0.64 -0.13 -5.38
C ALA A 90 -0.29 0.27 -6.54
N GLN A 91 0.07 1.31 -7.30
CA GLN A 91 -0.67 1.72 -8.48
C GLN A 91 -0.77 0.60 -9.52
N GLN A 92 0.33 -0.07 -9.82
CA GLN A 92 0.37 -1.12 -10.84
C GLN A 92 -0.42 -2.38 -10.46
N VAL A 93 -0.66 -2.62 -9.17
CA VAL A 93 -1.35 -3.85 -8.69
C VAL A 93 -2.77 -3.60 -8.17
N CYS A 94 -3.07 -2.36 -7.75
CA CYS A 94 -4.36 -1.96 -7.18
C CYS A 94 -5.09 -0.88 -7.98
N ASN A 95 -4.44 -0.17 -8.90
CA ASN A 95 -5.01 0.97 -9.64
C ASN A 95 -5.62 2.05 -8.71
N CYS A 96 -4.86 2.41 -7.68
CA CYS A 96 -5.30 3.27 -6.57
C CYS A 96 -4.99 4.77 -6.74
N LEU A 97 -4.24 5.19 -7.76
CA LEU A 97 -3.81 6.57 -8.00
C LEU A 97 -4.52 7.20 -9.21
N THR A 98 -4.72 8.51 -9.17
CA THR A 98 -5.24 9.32 -10.29
C THR A 98 -4.13 10.22 -10.85
N GLU A 99 -3.61 11.11 -10.01
CA GLU A 99 -2.54 12.04 -10.33
C GLU A 99 -1.25 11.64 -9.59
N ILE A 100 -0.13 11.59 -10.32
CA ILE A 100 1.19 11.22 -9.80
C ILE A 100 2.15 12.38 -9.97
N PHE A 101 2.73 12.85 -8.87
CA PHE A 101 3.61 14.01 -8.86
C PHE A 101 4.84 13.82 -7.98
N PHE A 102 5.48 12.68 -8.18
CA PHE A 102 6.69 12.27 -7.46
C PHE A 102 7.86 13.26 -7.65
N GLY A 103 7.98 13.89 -8.83
CA GLY A 103 9.02 14.91 -9.08
C GLY A 103 8.91 16.10 -8.13
N ASP A 104 7.72 16.67 -8.02
CA ASP A 104 7.42 17.81 -7.12
C ASP A 104 7.61 17.42 -5.66
N ALA A 105 7.19 16.21 -5.29
CA ALA A 105 7.39 15.65 -3.96
C ALA A 105 8.87 15.57 -3.57
N ILE A 106 9.72 15.03 -4.47
CA ILE A 106 11.16 14.93 -4.25
C ILE A 106 11.80 16.31 -4.17
N ALA A 107 11.37 17.26 -5.01
CA ALA A 107 11.85 18.64 -4.95
C ALA A 107 11.50 19.33 -3.61
N ARG A 108 10.28 19.13 -3.13
CA ARG A 108 9.80 19.60 -1.81
C ARG A 108 10.61 18.98 -0.68
N ALA A 109 10.84 17.67 -0.72
CA ALA A 109 11.62 16.95 0.28
C ALA A 109 13.06 17.48 0.36
N LYS A 110 13.73 17.68 -0.79
CA LYS A 110 15.05 18.31 -0.87
C LYS A 110 15.08 19.72 -0.28
N TYR A 111 14.03 20.50 -0.50
CA TYR A 111 13.90 21.82 0.12
C TYR A 111 13.84 21.72 1.64
N LEU A 112 13.03 20.80 2.17
CA LEU A 112 12.88 20.60 3.62
C LEU A 112 14.20 20.18 4.26
N ASP A 113 14.94 19.26 3.64
CA ASP A 113 16.27 18.83 4.10
C ASP A 113 17.27 20.00 4.13
N ARG A 114 17.25 20.88 3.11
CA ARG A 114 18.10 22.08 3.09
C ARG A 114 17.74 23.07 4.19
N GLU A 115 16.46 23.32 4.42
CA GLU A 115 16.00 24.22 5.49
C GLU A 115 16.35 23.66 6.87
N TYR A 116 16.17 22.35 7.08
CA TYR A 116 16.57 21.68 8.32
C TYR A 116 18.08 21.79 8.54
N LYS A 117 18.89 21.50 7.53
CA LYS A 117 20.36 21.64 7.59
C LYS A 117 20.80 23.08 7.88
N LYS A 118 20.10 24.08 7.32
CA LYS A 118 20.41 25.51 7.49
C LYS A 118 20.03 26.04 8.88
N THR A 119 18.89 25.62 9.41
CA THR A 119 18.28 26.24 10.60
C THR A 119 18.36 25.37 11.86
N GLY A 120 18.61 24.07 11.71
CA GLY A 120 18.51 23.08 12.78
C GLY A 120 17.07 22.87 13.30
N ARG A 121 16.05 23.34 12.56
CA ARG A 121 14.64 23.30 12.99
C ARG A 121 13.77 22.67 11.92
N VAL A 122 12.79 21.88 12.37
CA VAL A 122 11.71 21.40 11.49
C VAL A 122 10.75 22.53 11.15
N VAL A 123 10.14 22.47 9.96
CA VAL A 123 9.13 23.44 9.50
C VAL A 123 7.83 23.33 10.31
N GLY A 124 7.44 22.11 10.67
CA GLY A 124 6.23 21.83 11.45
C GLY A 124 6.15 20.35 11.83
N PRO A 125 5.05 19.92 12.48
CA PRO A 125 4.89 18.55 12.98
C PRO A 125 4.90 17.46 11.90
N LEU A 126 4.68 17.83 10.63
CA LEU A 126 4.66 16.91 9.49
C LEU A 126 5.90 17.03 8.61
N HIS A 127 6.98 17.66 9.10
CA HIS A 127 8.20 17.90 8.33
C HIS A 127 8.73 16.62 7.66
N GLY A 128 8.65 16.59 6.33
CA GLY A 128 9.15 15.50 5.49
C GLY A 128 8.23 14.27 5.41
N VAL A 129 7.05 14.29 6.04
CA VAL A 129 6.12 13.16 6.04
C VAL A 129 5.35 13.10 4.71
N PRO A 130 5.41 11.98 3.95
CA PRO A 130 4.61 11.82 2.74
C PRO A 130 3.14 11.60 3.05
N ILE A 131 2.25 12.37 2.43
CA ILE A 131 0.79 12.28 2.61
C ILE A 131 0.08 12.17 1.25
N SER A 132 -0.83 11.20 1.14
CA SER A 132 -1.71 11.00 -0.03
C SER A 132 -3.04 11.73 0.15
N LEU A 133 -3.66 12.13 -0.97
CA LEU A 133 -4.92 12.87 -0.96
C LEU A 133 -5.95 12.20 -1.89
N LYS A 134 -7.18 12.04 -1.44
CA LYS A 134 -8.29 11.66 -2.31
C LYS A 134 -8.42 12.61 -3.52
N ASP A 135 -8.81 12.10 -4.69
CA ASP A 135 -9.10 12.93 -5.88
C ASP A 135 -10.39 13.75 -5.71
N MET A 136 -10.28 14.76 -4.85
CA MET A 136 -11.30 15.71 -4.42
C MET A 136 -10.62 16.98 -3.90
N PHE A 137 -9.39 16.84 -3.37
CA PHE A 137 -8.55 17.95 -2.94
C PHE A 137 -7.86 18.59 -4.15
N LYS A 138 -8.13 19.89 -4.37
CA LYS A 138 -7.42 20.68 -5.39
C LYS A 138 -5.95 20.85 -4.98
N VAL A 139 -5.07 20.44 -5.88
CA VAL A 139 -3.62 20.62 -5.77
C VAL A 139 -3.21 21.38 -7.02
N LYS A 140 -2.58 22.53 -6.84
CA LYS A 140 -2.17 23.42 -7.92
C LYS A 140 -1.32 22.65 -8.94
N GLY A 141 -1.67 22.79 -10.22
CA GLY A 141 -0.99 22.11 -11.33
C GLY A 141 -1.50 20.70 -11.65
N TYR A 142 -2.48 20.18 -10.90
CA TYR A 142 -3.03 18.83 -11.10
C TYR A 142 -4.56 18.84 -11.21
N ASP A 143 -5.10 17.96 -12.06
CA ASP A 143 -6.54 17.80 -12.31
C ASP A 143 -7.24 17.25 -11.08
N THR A 144 -8.38 17.80 -10.69
CA THR A 144 -9.23 17.19 -9.66
C THR A 144 -10.51 16.70 -10.31
N SER A 145 -10.49 15.44 -10.76
CA SER A 145 -11.48 14.94 -11.71
C SER A 145 -12.74 14.35 -11.07
N ILE A 146 -12.64 13.96 -9.78
CA ILE A 146 -13.64 13.18 -9.04
C ILE A 146 -14.16 11.95 -9.82
N GLY A 147 -13.30 11.36 -10.67
CA GLY A 147 -13.61 10.22 -11.51
C GLY A 147 -14.48 10.53 -12.74
N LEU A 148 -14.57 11.79 -13.17
CA LEU A 148 -15.38 12.24 -14.31
C LEU A 148 -14.51 12.80 -15.44
N ALA A 149 -14.76 12.36 -16.67
CA ALA A 149 -13.98 12.80 -17.83
C ALA A 149 -14.16 14.30 -18.14
N SER A 150 -15.31 14.89 -17.79
CA SER A 150 -15.59 16.31 -18.02
C SER A 150 -14.86 17.28 -17.08
N LEU A 151 -14.21 16.75 -16.04
CA LEU A 151 -13.38 17.50 -15.09
C LEU A 151 -11.89 17.15 -15.22
N ALA A 152 -11.54 16.25 -16.14
CA ALA A 152 -10.16 15.94 -16.48
C ALA A 152 -9.58 16.97 -17.46
N GLU A 153 -8.25 16.96 -17.61
CA GLU A 153 -7.50 17.88 -18.49
C GLU A 153 -7.76 19.36 -18.12
N ASN A 154 -8.00 19.61 -16.83
CA ASN A 154 -8.29 20.92 -16.26
C ASN A 154 -7.54 21.09 -14.93
N PRO A 155 -6.23 21.38 -14.97
CA PRO A 155 -5.41 21.45 -13.77
C PRO A 155 -5.86 22.57 -12.84
N SER A 156 -5.86 22.30 -11.53
CA SER A 156 -6.25 23.28 -10.53
C SER A 156 -5.26 24.46 -10.54
N THR A 157 -5.75 25.70 -10.47
CA THR A 157 -4.90 26.91 -10.41
C THR A 157 -4.45 27.26 -8.99
N GLU A 158 -5.15 26.72 -8.00
CA GLU A 158 -4.96 26.94 -6.58
C GLU A 158 -5.07 25.63 -5.78
N ASN A 159 -4.56 25.67 -4.55
CA ASN A 159 -4.67 24.58 -3.59
C ASN A 159 -6.00 24.70 -2.81
N ALA A 160 -6.51 23.56 -2.35
CA ALA A 160 -7.50 23.55 -1.28
C ALA A 160 -6.88 24.03 0.04
N ALA A 161 -7.68 24.59 0.96
CA ALA A 161 -7.18 25.15 2.22
C ALA A 161 -6.42 24.10 3.06
N LEU A 162 -6.89 22.85 3.07
CA LEU A 162 -6.20 21.75 3.75
C LEU A 162 -4.84 21.43 3.12
N VAL A 163 -4.71 21.53 1.80
CA VAL A 163 -3.44 21.29 1.09
C VAL A 163 -2.40 22.31 1.52
N ASP A 164 -2.76 23.59 1.59
CA ASP A 164 -1.87 24.64 2.08
C ASP A 164 -1.47 24.43 3.53
N ILE A 165 -2.41 24.06 4.41
CA ILE A 165 -2.11 23.74 5.82
C ILE A 165 -1.11 22.59 5.90
N LEU A 166 -1.32 21.49 5.18
CA LEU A 166 -0.41 20.35 5.23
C LEU A 166 0.99 20.72 4.75
N LEU A 167 1.11 21.49 3.66
CA LEU A 167 2.39 21.96 3.14
C LEU A 167 3.09 22.89 4.14
N GLU A 168 2.38 23.82 4.76
CA GLU A 168 2.90 24.73 5.80
C GLU A 168 3.37 23.99 7.05
N GLN A 169 2.70 22.89 7.40
CA GLN A 169 3.13 22.02 8.51
C GLN A 169 4.29 21.09 8.13
N GLY A 170 4.82 21.23 6.91
CA GLY A 170 6.03 20.55 6.43
C GLY A 170 5.80 19.24 5.70
N ALA A 171 4.55 18.88 5.39
CA ALA A 171 4.25 17.63 4.68
C ALA A 171 4.78 17.62 3.24
N VAL A 172 4.93 16.42 2.69
CA VAL A 172 5.26 16.17 1.29
C VAL A 172 4.07 15.49 0.62
N LEU A 173 3.41 16.18 -0.29
CA LEU A 173 2.29 15.63 -1.07
C LEU A 173 2.84 15.06 -2.37
N TYR A 174 2.40 13.86 -2.77
CA TYR A 174 3.07 13.13 -3.87
C TYR A 174 2.13 12.41 -4.84
N CYS A 175 0.85 12.24 -4.50
CA CYS A 175 -0.16 11.68 -5.40
C CYS A 175 -1.57 12.04 -4.96
N LYS A 176 -2.52 11.93 -5.90
CA LYS A 176 -3.95 11.80 -5.61
C LYS A 176 -4.46 10.39 -5.84
N THR A 177 -5.48 9.99 -5.09
CA THR A 177 -5.99 8.61 -5.09
C THR A 177 -7.39 8.48 -5.68
N ASN A 178 -7.63 7.31 -6.25
CA ASN A 178 -8.80 7.00 -7.06
C ASN A 178 -10.09 6.91 -6.24
N VAL A 179 -11.20 7.26 -6.89
CA VAL A 179 -12.54 7.44 -6.31
C VAL A 179 -13.58 6.80 -7.22
N PRO A 180 -14.80 6.49 -6.76
CA PRO A 180 -15.88 6.13 -7.67
C PRO A 180 -16.36 7.33 -8.47
N GLN A 181 -16.94 7.03 -9.63
CA GLN A 181 -17.66 8.00 -10.45
C GLN A 181 -18.68 8.76 -9.58
N THR A 182 -18.75 10.08 -9.70
CA THR A 182 -19.64 10.97 -8.92
C THR A 182 -19.41 11.00 -7.40
N LEU A 183 -18.43 10.28 -6.86
CA LEU A 183 -18.21 10.09 -5.41
C LEU A 183 -19.35 9.38 -4.66
N MET A 184 -20.47 9.07 -5.32
CA MET A 184 -21.70 8.54 -4.72
C MET A 184 -21.80 7.01 -4.79
N ALA A 185 -20.67 6.30 -4.67
CA ALA A 185 -20.64 4.86 -4.55
C ALA A 185 -19.79 4.37 -3.37
N LEU A 186 -20.09 3.16 -2.91
CA LEU A 186 -19.45 2.48 -1.78
C LEU A 186 -18.41 1.45 -2.26
N ASP A 187 -18.00 1.62 -3.50
CA ASP A 187 -16.89 0.97 -4.19
C ASP A 187 -16.05 2.08 -4.84
N SER A 188 -14.92 1.76 -5.48
CA SER A 188 -14.09 2.77 -6.17
C SER A 188 -13.85 2.37 -7.62
N ASP A 189 -14.79 2.75 -8.47
CA ASP A 189 -14.79 2.49 -9.91
C ASP A 189 -15.35 3.66 -10.71
N ASN A 190 -14.68 3.99 -11.81
CA ASN A 190 -15.07 5.05 -12.73
C ASN A 190 -14.52 4.79 -14.13
N HIS A 191 -15.07 5.44 -15.16
CA HIS A 191 -14.63 5.24 -16.53
C HIS A 191 -13.32 5.95 -16.89
N LEU A 192 -12.91 6.94 -16.10
CA LEU A 192 -11.72 7.75 -16.34
C LEU A 192 -10.42 7.00 -16.02
N PHE A 193 -10.33 6.41 -14.82
CA PHE A 193 -9.15 5.73 -14.27
C PHE A 193 -9.36 4.23 -14.04
N GLY A 194 -10.60 3.75 -14.12
CA GLY A 194 -10.95 2.34 -13.85
C GLY A 194 -11.09 2.02 -12.37
N ARG A 195 -11.23 0.73 -12.08
CA ARG A 195 -11.51 0.18 -10.75
C ARG A 195 -10.26 0.10 -9.88
N THR A 196 -10.39 0.50 -8.62
CA THR A 196 -9.42 0.20 -7.56
C THR A 196 -9.67 -1.21 -7.01
N LEU A 197 -8.63 -2.02 -6.86
CA LEU A 197 -8.71 -3.35 -6.28
C LEU A 197 -8.23 -3.35 -4.83
N ASN A 198 -8.90 -4.14 -3.98
CA ASN A 198 -8.47 -4.34 -2.60
C ASN A 198 -7.14 -5.13 -2.59
N PRO A 199 -6.08 -4.63 -1.93
CA PRO A 199 -4.77 -5.28 -1.94
C PRO A 199 -4.75 -6.61 -1.19
N ARG A 200 -5.69 -6.82 -0.26
CA ARG A 200 -5.79 -8.05 0.53
C ARG A 200 -6.41 -9.17 -0.29
N ASP A 201 -7.51 -8.90 -0.99
CA ASP A 201 -8.16 -9.85 -1.89
C ASP A 201 -8.82 -9.13 -3.07
N ARG A 202 -8.29 -9.34 -4.28
CA ARG A 202 -8.76 -8.67 -5.50
C ARG A 202 -10.19 -9.01 -5.94
N ARG A 203 -10.88 -9.93 -5.27
CA ARG A 203 -12.29 -10.29 -5.54
C ARG A 203 -13.28 -9.47 -4.72
N VAL A 204 -12.82 -8.77 -3.69
CA VAL A 204 -13.66 -7.96 -2.81
C VAL A 204 -13.47 -6.46 -3.04
N THR A 205 -14.45 -5.67 -2.62
CA THR A 205 -14.41 -4.21 -2.82
C THR A 205 -13.24 -3.56 -2.08
N ALA A 206 -12.63 -2.54 -2.69
CA ALA A 206 -11.70 -1.62 -2.02
C ALA A 206 -12.44 -0.58 -1.16
N GLY A 207 -13.78 -0.61 -1.19
CA GLY A 207 -14.65 0.36 -0.53
C GLY A 207 -14.71 1.66 -1.31
N GLY A 208 -15.56 2.57 -0.84
CA GLY A 208 -15.73 3.87 -1.46
C GLY A 208 -16.35 4.88 -0.50
N SER A 209 -16.23 6.17 -0.78
CA SER A 209 -15.61 6.73 -1.99
C SER A 209 -14.10 7.02 -1.92
N SER A 210 -13.43 6.75 -0.80
CA SER A 210 -11.96 6.92 -0.68
C SER A 210 -11.21 5.58 -0.81
N GLY A 211 -11.61 4.72 -1.74
CA GLY A 211 -11.03 3.37 -1.88
C GLY A 211 -9.57 3.38 -2.34
N GLY A 212 -9.16 4.37 -3.14
CA GLY A 212 -7.77 4.59 -3.50
C GLY A 212 -6.87 4.84 -2.27
N GLU A 213 -7.30 5.71 -1.34
CA GLU A 213 -6.61 5.90 -0.05
C GLU A 213 -6.53 4.59 0.74
N GLY A 214 -7.65 3.89 0.90
CA GLY A 214 -7.71 2.63 1.64
C GLY A 214 -6.73 1.58 1.09
N ALA A 215 -6.71 1.40 -0.23
CA ALA A 215 -5.81 0.47 -0.90
C ALA A 215 -4.34 0.90 -0.79
N LEU A 216 -4.04 2.19 -1.00
CA LEU A 216 -2.67 2.72 -0.93
C LEU A 216 -2.09 2.60 0.48
N VAL A 217 -2.88 2.92 1.51
CA VAL A 217 -2.48 2.81 2.93
C VAL A 217 -2.30 1.34 3.33
N ALA A 218 -3.16 0.43 2.88
CA ALA A 218 -3.01 -0.99 3.14
C ALA A 218 -1.80 -1.62 2.43
N MET A 219 -1.39 -1.08 1.27
CA MET A 219 -0.12 -1.39 0.61
C MET A 219 1.09 -0.71 1.27
N ARG A 220 0.85 0.13 2.29
CA ARG A 220 1.85 1.00 2.93
C ARG A 220 2.59 1.88 1.92
N GLY A 221 1.97 2.15 0.76
CA GLY A 221 2.43 3.15 -0.20
C GLY A 221 2.19 4.57 0.32
N SER A 222 1.31 4.71 1.31
CA SER A 222 1.15 5.86 2.20
C SER A 222 1.01 5.35 3.63
N LEU A 223 1.49 6.11 4.63
CA LEU A 223 1.21 5.81 6.04
C LEU A 223 0.03 6.63 6.59
N LEU A 224 -0.19 7.79 5.98
CA LEU A 224 -1.23 8.74 6.33
C LEU A 224 -1.80 9.35 5.04
N GLY A 225 -3.09 9.13 4.82
CA GLY A 225 -3.85 9.64 3.71
C GLY A 225 -5.03 10.48 4.17
N VAL A 226 -5.59 11.30 3.27
CA VAL A 226 -6.76 12.13 3.56
C VAL A 226 -7.92 11.75 2.66
N GLY A 227 -9.01 11.29 3.29
CA GLY A 227 -10.29 11.00 2.65
C GLY A 227 -11.35 12.04 2.97
N THR A 228 -12.54 11.84 2.41
CA THR A 228 -13.76 12.59 2.76
C THR A 228 -14.92 11.63 2.99
N ASP A 229 -15.88 12.00 3.85
CA ASP A 229 -16.97 11.13 4.30
C ASP A 229 -18.29 11.91 4.45
N ILE A 230 -19.27 11.58 3.61
CA ILE A 230 -20.66 12.06 3.67
C ILE A 230 -21.66 10.90 3.90
N GLY A 231 -21.17 9.66 3.97
CA GLY A 231 -22.02 8.47 4.15
C GLY A 231 -21.28 7.23 4.62
N GLY A 232 -19.97 7.33 4.87
CA GLY A 232 -19.07 6.22 5.19
C GLY A 232 -17.73 6.27 4.45
N SER A 233 -17.50 7.24 3.57
CA SER A 233 -16.40 7.20 2.60
C SER A 233 -14.97 7.27 3.15
N ILE A 234 -14.77 7.50 4.46
CA ILE A 234 -13.47 7.26 5.13
C ILE A 234 -13.48 5.87 5.77
N ARG A 235 -14.56 5.58 6.50
CA ARG A 235 -14.73 4.41 7.36
C ARG A 235 -14.90 3.09 6.60
N ILE A 236 -15.58 3.13 5.46
CA ILE A 236 -15.81 1.97 4.57
C ILE A 236 -14.49 1.51 3.94
N PRO A 237 -13.72 2.38 3.23
CA PRO A 237 -12.38 2.01 2.78
C PRO A 237 -11.45 1.56 3.91
N ALA A 238 -11.47 2.23 5.06
CA ALA A 238 -10.65 1.83 6.20
C ALA A 238 -11.00 0.42 6.70
N MET A 239 -12.29 0.13 6.85
CA MET A 239 -12.79 -1.20 7.24
C MET A 239 -12.32 -2.29 6.29
N VAL A 240 -12.58 -2.14 4.98
CA VAL A 240 -12.41 -3.25 4.03
C VAL A 240 -10.95 -3.50 3.67
N ASN A 241 -10.10 -2.48 3.76
CA ASN A 241 -8.66 -2.61 3.56
C ASN A 241 -7.90 -2.92 4.86
N GLY A 242 -8.59 -2.93 6.01
CA GLY A 242 -8.02 -3.30 7.30
C GLY A 242 -7.07 -2.28 7.89
N VAL A 243 -7.38 -0.99 7.73
CA VAL A 243 -6.60 0.17 8.21
C VAL A 243 -7.45 1.06 9.11
N TYR A 244 -6.86 2.09 9.70
CA TYR A 244 -7.55 3.01 10.60
C TYR A 244 -8.16 4.16 9.81
N GLY A 245 -9.30 4.69 10.27
CA GLY A 245 -9.92 5.85 9.66
C GLY A 245 -10.76 6.63 10.66
N ILE A 246 -10.71 7.96 10.61
CA ILE A 246 -11.55 8.83 11.45
C ILE A 246 -12.30 9.82 10.57
N LYS A 247 -13.63 9.79 10.66
CA LYS A 247 -14.49 10.88 10.24
C LYS A 247 -14.69 11.82 11.43
N PRO A 248 -14.10 13.02 11.45
CA PRO A 248 -14.40 14.00 12.49
C PRO A 248 -15.84 14.53 12.37
N SER A 249 -16.30 15.36 13.29
CA SER A 249 -17.47 16.20 13.02
C SER A 249 -17.21 17.07 11.79
N SER A 250 -18.28 17.38 11.07
CA SER A 250 -18.24 18.31 9.95
C SER A 250 -17.65 19.64 10.40
N ARG A 251 -16.98 20.33 9.46
CA ARG A 251 -16.34 21.63 9.69
C ARG A 251 -15.20 21.65 10.71
N ARG A 252 -14.71 20.48 11.18
CA ARG A 252 -13.50 20.42 12.02
C ARG A 252 -12.21 20.47 11.21
N VAL A 253 -12.23 19.85 10.04
CA VAL A 253 -11.15 19.85 9.05
C VAL A 253 -11.65 20.67 7.85
N PRO A 254 -10.84 21.60 7.30
CA PRO A 254 -11.28 22.50 6.25
C PRO A 254 -11.60 21.76 4.95
N ASP A 255 -12.66 22.24 4.28
CA ASP A 255 -13.16 21.73 3.01
C ASP A 255 -13.28 22.82 1.92
N ALA A 256 -12.82 24.04 2.22
CA ALA A 256 -12.63 25.08 1.23
C ALA A 256 -11.68 24.61 0.10
N GLY A 257 -12.13 24.78 -1.14
CA GLY A 257 -11.39 24.41 -2.34
C GLY A 257 -11.49 22.93 -2.74
N LEU A 258 -12.40 22.14 -2.15
CA LEU A 258 -12.68 20.80 -2.67
C LEU A 258 -13.52 20.85 -3.96
N GLU A 259 -13.23 19.94 -4.89
CA GLU A 259 -14.11 19.67 -6.03
C GLU A 259 -15.17 18.65 -5.63
N SER A 260 -16.44 18.97 -5.82
CA SER A 260 -17.54 18.08 -5.46
C SER A 260 -18.49 17.81 -6.62
N GLY A 261 -18.28 18.41 -7.81
CA GLY A 261 -19.18 18.37 -8.95
C GLY A 261 -20.53 19.05 -8.73
N ALA A 262 -20.77 19.58 -7.53
CA ALA A 262 -21.97 20.31 -7.18
C ALA A 262 -21.81 21.81 -7.48
N LYS A 263 -22.95 22.50 -7.63
CA LYS A 263 -22.95 23.96 -7.80
C LYS A 263 -22.31 24.65 -6.58
N PRO A 264 -21.57 25.76 -6.77
CA PRO A 264 -21.10 26.58 -5.66
C PRO A 264 -22.23 26.89 -4.68
N GLY A 265 -21.96 26.74 -3.38
CA GLY A 265 -22.95 26.95 -2.31
C GLY A 265 -23.88 25.75 -2.03
N ALA A 266 -23.97 24.74 -2.90
CA ALA A 266 -24.83 23.57 -2.66
C ALA A 266 -24.48 22.83 -1.36
N ARG A 267 -23.21 22.88 -0.92
CA ARG A 267 -22.74 22.32 0.36
C ARG A 267 -23.38 22.94 1.61
N GLN A 268 -23.94 24.15 1.50
CA GLN A 268 -24.68 24.79 2.59
C GLN A 268 -26.11 24.24 2.71
N VAL A 269 -26.57 23.48 1.71
CA VAL A 269 -27.90 22.91 1.63
C VAL A 269 -27.80 21.39 1.72
N GLY A 270 -27.82 20.86 2.95
CA GLY A 270 -27.97 19.44 3.23
C GLY A 270 -26.96 18.90 4.23
N LEU A 271 -26.52 17.65 4.04
CA LEU A 271 -25.47 17.06 4.88
C LEU A 271 -24.10 17.53 4.44
N THR A 272 -23.26 17.91 5.40
CA THR A 272 -21.89 18.35 5.16
C THR A 272 -20.94 17.16 5.24
N ALA A 273 -20.12 16.97 4.21
CA ALA A 273 -19.06 15.97 4.23
C ALA A 273 -17.96 16.36 5.25
N SER A 274 -17.22 15.39 5.75
CA SER A 274 -16.07 15.64 6.63
C SER A 274 -14.79 15.09 6.00
N ALA A 275 -13.74 15.90 5.92
CA ALA A 275 -12.40 15.44 5.59
C ALA A 275 -11.73 14.84 6.84
N GLY A 276 -10.91 13.80 6.68
CA GLY A 276 -10.29 13.12 7.81
C GLY A 276 -9.25 12.08 7.40
N PRO A 277 -8.48 11.57 8.38
CA PRO A 277 -7.35 10.69 8.09
C PRO A 277 -7.78 9.24 7.84
N ILE A 278 -7.06 8.58 6.93
CA ILE A 278 -6.94 7.12 6.81
C ILE A 278 -5.47 6.78 7.05
N ALA A 279 -5.15 5.89 7.99
CA ALA A 279 -3.77 5.68 8.41
C ALA A 279 -3.45 4.24 8.82
N VAL A 280 -2.16 3.94 9.00
CA VAL A 280 -1.68 2.62 9.44
C VAL A 280 -1.70 2.43 10.97
N SER A 281 -1.90 3.50 11.74
CA SER A 281 -1.94 3.46 13.20
C SER A 281 -2.89 4.51 13.79
N MET A 282 -3.34 4.29 15.03
CA MET A 282 -4.17 5.28 15.74
C MET A 282 -3.44 6.61 15.97
N ARG A 283 -2.16 6.57 16.35
CA ARG A 283 -1.41 7.80 16.63
C ARG A 283 -1.14 8.64 15.39
N ASP A 284 -1.14 8.04 14.20
CA ASP A 284 -1.09 8.81 12.93
C ASP A 284 -2.40 9.56 12.66
N CYS A 285 -3.54 8.99 13.05
CA CYS A 285 -4.81 9.71 13.01
C CYS A 285 -4.79 10.91 13.97
N GLU A 286 -4.24 10.76 15.18
CA GLU A 286 -4.05 11.90 16.11
C GLU A 286 -3.09 12.93 15.53
N LEU A 287 -1.93 12.50 15.00
CA LEU A 287 -0.95 13.40 14.39
C LEU A 287 -1.61 14.31 13.37
N PHE A 288 -2.44 13.76 12.47
CA PHE A 288 -3.20 14.54 11.50
C PHE A 288 -4.19 15.50 12.16
N LEU A 289 -5.12 14.98 12.98
CA LEU A 289 -6.20 15.80 13.56
C LEU A 289 -5.67 16.91 14.46
N LYS A 290 -4.66 16.60 15.27
CA LYS A 290 -3.98 17.55 16.13
C LYS A 290 -3.27 18.62 15.33
N THR A 291 -2.50 18.22 14.31
CA THR A 291 -1.74 19.16 13.47
C THR A 291 -2.69 20.12 12.75
N VAL A 292 -3.74 19.61 12.12
CA VAL A 292 -4.72 20.43 11.40
C VAL A 292 -5.46 21.36 12.37
N SER A 293 -5.96 20.86 13.50
CA SER A 293 -6.69 21.69 14.48
C SER A 293 -5.82 22.81 15.06
N ASN A 294 -4.53 22.53 15.30
CA ASN A 294 -3.60 23.50 15.90
C ASN A 294 -3.02 24.47 14.86
N ALA A 295 -3.16 24.21 13.56
CA ALA A 295 -2.83 25.12 12.47
C ALA A 295 -3.89 26.21 12.24
N GLN A 296 -4.93 26.29 13.09
CA GLN A 296 -5.95 27.34 13.08
C GLN A 296 -6.72 27.43 11.74
N PRO A 297 -7.37 26.34 11.28
CA PRO A 297 -7.95 26.25 9.94
C PRO A 297 -9.10 27.26 9.70
N TRP A 298 -9.73 27.75 10.76
CA TRP A 298 -10.75 28.81 10.70
C TRP A 298 -10.22 30.17 10.18
N GLU A 299 -8.90 30.37 10.12
CA GLU A 299 -8.31 31.55 9.47
C GLU A 299 -8.24 31.43 7.95
N LYS A 300 -8.48 30.23 7.40
CA LYS A 300 -8.40 29.91 5.97
C LYS A 300 -9.71 29.45 5.36
N ASP A 301 -10.59 28.89 6.18
CA ASP A 301 -11.90 28.39 5.77
C ASP A 301 -12.98 28.99 6.69
N PRO A 302 -13.89 29.84 6.17
CA PRO A 302 -14.89 30.52 6.98
C PRO A 302 -15.94 29.57 7.58
N ASP A 303 -16.07 28.34 7.08
CA ASP A 303 -16.98 27.35 7.64
C ASP A 303 -16.35 26.53 8.76
N CYS A 304 -15.02 26.58 8.93
CA CYS A 304 -14.33 25.83 9.97
C CYS A 304 -14.70 26.30 11.38
N ILE A 305 -14.98 25.33 12.25
CA ILE A 305 -15.31 25.59 13.64
C ILE A 305 -14.03 25.87 14.42
N TYR A 306 -14.06 26.91 15.25
CA TYR A 306 -12.97 27.25 16.15
C TYR A 306 -12.71 26.15 17.18
N GLY A 307 -11.42 25.87 17.42
CA GLY A 307 -10.97 25.10 18.57
C GLY A 307 -9.69 24.35 18.28
N ARG A 308 -8.74 24.40 19.21
CA ARG A 308 -7.50 23.61 19.17
C ARG A 308 -7.74 22.19 19.66
N TRP A 309 -6.78 21.29 19.44
CA TRP A 309 -6.91 19.87 19.83
C TRP A 309 -7.13 19.72 21.33
N GLU A 310 -6.34 20.43 22.13
CA GLU A 310 -6.39 20.35 23.60
C GLU A 310 -7.67 20.95 24.19
N GLU A 311 -8.36 21.83 23.46
CA GLU A 311 -9.62 22.47 23.85
C GLU A 311 -10.85 21.57 23.61
N GLN A 312 -10.67 20.45 22.90
CA GLN A 312 -11.73 19.48 22.65
C GLN A 312 -12.04 18.64 23.90
N GLY A 313 -13.25 18.08 23.91
CA GLY A 313 -13.67 17.11 24.93
C GLY A 313 -12.68 15.94 25.04
N SER A 314 -12.35 15.57 26.28
CA SER A 314 -11.53 14.39 26.59
C SER A 314 -12.36 13.32 27.30
N MET A 315 -11.85 12.09 27.28
CA MET A 315 -12.42 10.94 27.96
C MET A 315 -12.21 11.03 29.48
N ALA A 316 -13.18 10.57 30.25
CA ALA A 316 -13.07 10.51 31.70
C ALA A 316 -11.94 9.57 32.16
N LYS A 317 -11.39 9.81 33.37
CA LYS A 317 -10.37 8.93 33.98
C LYS A 317 -10.85 7.48 34.18
N LYS A 318 -12.14 7.31 34.47
CA LYS A 318 -12.83 6.02 34.53
C LYS A 318 -13.88 6.01 33.42
N PRO A 319 -13.50 5.65 32.18
CA PRO A 319 -14.39 5.77 31.04
C PRO A 319 -15.57 4.80 31.15
N LEU A 320 -16.73 5.26 30.72
CA LEU A 320 -17.90 4.41 30.51
C LEU A 320 -18.16 4.30 29.01
N LEU A 321 -18.03 3.08 28.47
CA LEU A 321 -18.27 2.82 27.06
C LEU A 321 -19.65 2.22 26.82
N GLY A 322 -20.35 2.76 25.84
CA GLY A 322 -21.61 2.19 25.34
C GLY A 322 -21.39 1.10 24.30
N VAL A 323 -22.40 0.25 24.10
CA VAL A 323 -22.44 -0.70 23.00
C VAL A 323 -23.78 -0.61 22.30
N ILE A 324 -23.77 -0.35 21.00
CA ILE A 324 -24.96 -0.43 20.14
C ILE A 324 -24.76 -1.62 19.22
N ARG A 325 -25.63 -2.62 19.38
CA ARG A 325 -25.54 -3.89 18.66
C ARG A 325 -26.10 -3.83 17.24
N THR A 326 -27.14 -3.04 17.06
CA THR A 326 -27.96 -2.97 15.85
C THR A 326 -28.48 -1.55 15.67
N ASP A 327 -28.74 -1.17 14.43
CA ASP A 327 -29.44 0.07 14.09
C ASP A 327 -30.97 -0.11 13.97
N ASP A 328 -31.46 -1.32 14.26
CA ASP A 328 -32.85 -1.78 14.10
C ASP A 328 -33.42 -1.65 12.67
N LEU A 329 -32.52 -1.56 11.68
CA LEU A 329 -32.87 -1.52 10.26
C LEU A 329 -32.27 -2.71 9.50
N ILE A 330 -31.02 -3.08 9.81
CA ILE A 330 -30.29 -4.18 9.17
C ILE A 330 -29.62 -5.01 10.26
N THR A 331 -29.97 -6.29 10.33
CA THR A 331 -29.40 -7.22 11.30
C THR A 331 -27.94 -7.52 10.94
N PRO A 332 -26.96 -7.31 11.83
CA PRO A 332 -25.59 -7.72 11.57
C PRO A 332 -25.46 -9.24 11.38
N LEU A 333 -24.65 -9.64 10.41
CA LEU A 333 -24.34 -11.05 10.15
C LEU A 333 -23.53 -11.66 11.31
N PRO A 334 -23.60 -13.00 11.52
CA PRO A 334 -22.98 -13.67 12.65
C PRO A 334 -21.51 -13.29 12.92
N PRO A 335 -20.60 -13.23 11.93
CA PRO A 335 -19.21 -12.85 12.18
C PRO A 335 -19.04 -11.41 12.69
N VAL A 336 -19.92 -10.49 12.29
CA VAL A 336 -19.90 -9.09 12.73
C VAL A 336 -20.34 -8.99 14.19
N SER A 337 -21.45 -9.63 14.53
CA SER A 337 -21.94 -9.69 15.92
C SER A 337 -20.90 -10.32 16.85
N LYS A 338 -20.28 -11.42 16.41
CA LYS A 338 -19.23 -12.12 17.15
C LYS A 338 -17.99 -11.25 17.38
N ALA A 339 -17.53 -10.52 16.36
CA ALA A 339 -16.40 -9.60 16.52
C ALA A 339 -16.69 -8.47 17.52
N LEU A 340 -17.93 -7.96 17.53
CA LEU A 340 -18.35 -6.96 18.52
C LEU A 340 -18.41 -7.57 19.93
N ASP A 341 -18.93 -8.79 20.08
CA ASP A 341 -18.95 -9.50 21.36
C ASP A 341 -17.54 -9.71 21.92
N GLU A 342 -16.60 -10.15 21.10
CA GLU A 342 -15.21 -10.35 21.49
C GLU A 342 -14.53 -9.04 21.93
N ALA A 343 -14.78 -7.94 21.21
CA ALA A 343 -14.28 -6.62 21.60
C ALA A 343 -14.85 -6.16 22.95
N VAL A 344 -16.17 -6.32 23.15
CA VAL A 344 -16.86 -5.97 24.40
C VAL A 344 -16.37 -6.84 25.57
N GLN A 345 -16.18 -8.13 25.35
CA GLN A 345 -15.62 -9.03 26.36
C GLN A 345 -14.19 -8.64 26.74
N THR A 346 -13.37 -8.25 25.75
CA THR A 346 -11.99 -7.79 25.99
C THR A 346 -11.97 -6.51 26.84
N LEU A 347 -12.87 -5.56 26.55
CA LEU A 347 -13.05 -4.35 27.35
C LEU A 347 -13.41 -4.67 28.81
N ARG A 348 -14.45 -5.49 29.01
CA ARG A 348 -14.91 -5.90 30.34
C ARG A 348 -13.82 -6.63 31.14
N LYS A 349 -13.10 -7.57 30.52
CA LYS A 349 -11.98 -8.30 31.14
C LYS A 349 -10.83 -7.40 31.55
N SER A 350 -10.65 -6.27 30.87
CA SER A 350 -9.61 -5.28 31.16
C SER A 350 -10.04 -4.25 32.21
N GLY A 351 -11.21 -4.43 32.84
CA GLY A 351 -11.74 -3.52 33.87
C GLY A 351 -12.40 -2.25 33.31
N VAL A 352 -12.60 -2.16 32.00
CA VAL A 352 -13.36 -1.05 31.39
C VAL A 352 -14.85 -1.28 31.61
N GLU A 353 -15.54 -0.26 32.11
CA GLU A 353 -16.98 -0.32 32.31
C GLU A 353 -17.71 -0.20 30.97
N VAL A 354 -18.62 -1.15 30.70
CA VAL A 354 -19.34 -1.22 29.43
C VAL A 354 -20.84 -1.42 29.67
N VAL A 355 -21.67 -0.57 29.06
CA VAL A 355 -23.13 -0.63 29.12
C VAL A 355 -23.74 -0.86 27.74
N GLU A 356 -24.76 -1.70 27.65
CA GLU A 356 -25.54 -1.85 26.41
C GLU A 356 -26.48 -0.65 26.26
N ILE A 357 -26.57 -0.11 25.05
CA ILE A 357 -27.45 1.01 24.69
C ILE A 357 -28.53 0.49 23.76
N ASP A 358 -29.79 0.62 24.19
CA ASP A 358 -30.94 0.46 23.30
C ASP A 358 -31.19 1.78 22.56
N ALA A 359 -31.21 1.73 21.23
CA ALA A 359 -31.24 2.93 20.39
C ALA A 359 -32.15 2.78 19.15
N PRO A 360 -33.46 2.49 19.34
CA PRO A 360 -34.40 2.21 18.26
C PRO A 360 -34.67 3.41 17.34
N ALA A 361 -34.23 4.61 17.74
CA ALA A 361 -34.29 5.81 16.93
C ALA A 361 -33.37 5.74 15.69
N PHE A 362 -32.28 4.96 15.72
CA PHE A 362 -31.33 4.87 14.60
C PHE A 362 -31.95 4.34 13.30
N LYS A 363 -32.98 3.49 13.37
CA LYS A 363 -33.68 3.00 12.18
C LYS A 363 -34.31 4.11 11.33
N LYS A 364 -34.57 5.28 11.94
CA LYS A 364 -35.11 6.47 11.27
C LYS A 364 -34.03 7.27 10.52
N CYS A 365 -32.74 7.11 10.87
CA CYS A 365 -31.65 7.92 10.33
C CYS A 365 -31.45 7.70 8.83
N GLN A 366 -31.43 6.45 8.36
CA GLN A 366 -31.08 6.14 6.97
C GLN A 366 -32.04 6.78 5.95
N SER A 367 -33.34 6.74 6.21
CA SER A 367 -34.34 7.32 5.30
C SER A 367 -34.24 8.86 5.26
N LEU A 368 -33.98 9.48 6.40
CA LEU A 368 -33.77 10.92 6.48
C LEU A 368 -32.45 11.33 5.79
N ALA A 369 -31.36 10.60 6.00
CA ALA A 369 -30.09 10.82 5.31
C ALA A 369 -30.24 10.71 3.78
N ASN A 370 -30.97 9.68 3.29
CA ASN A 370 -31.31 9.55 1.87
C ASN A 370 -32.08 10.75 1.32
N SER A 371 -32.94 11.38 2.13
CA SER A 371 -33.68 12.58 1.73
C SER A 371 -32.73 13.77 1.51
N PHE A 372 -31.71 13.92 2.36
CA PHE A 372 -30.68 14.94 2.21
C PHE A 372 -29.77 14.69 1.00
N PHE A 373 -29.35 13.44 0.75
CA PHE A 373 -28.51 13.11 -0.41
C PHE A 373 -29.19 13.38 -1.75
N GLY A 374 -30.53 13.43 -1.78
CA GLY A 374 -31.31 13.66 -3.00
C GLY A 374 -31.74 15.11 -3.23
N ILE A 375 -31.27 16.08 -2.44
CA ILE A 375 -31.78 17.46 -2.48
C ILE A 375 -31.65 18.09 -3.88
N ASP A 376 -30.51 17.92 -4.53
CA ASP A 376 -30.25 18.52 -5.85
C ASP A 376 -30.77 17.68 -7.02
N GLY A 377 -31.35 16.51 -6.74
CA GLY A 377 -31.84 15.56 -7.74
C GLY A 377 -30.74 14.95 -8.62
N ALA A 378 -29.47 14.99 -8.17
CA ALA A 378 -28.27 14.59 -8.91
C ALA A 378 -28.01 15.38 -10.21
N ASN A 379 -28.69 16.51 -10.42
CA ASN A 379 -28.68 17.19 -11.71
C ASN A 379 -27.28 17.67 -12.12
N SER A 380 -26.52 18.27 -11.19
CA SER A 380 -25.16 18.75 -11.48
C SER A 380 -24.23 17.62 -11.95
N MET A 381 -24.37 16.44 -11.34
CA MET A 381 -23.59 15.26 -11.72
C MET A 381 -23.92 14.76 -13.11
N PHE A 382 -25.20 14.66 -13.45
CA PHE A 382 -25.59 14.27 -14.79
C PHE A 382 -25.21 15.33 -15.84
N ASP A 383 -25.26 16.62 -15.51
CA ASP A 383 -24.81 17.69 -16.41
C ASP A 383 -23.31 17.49 -16.76
N LEU A 384 -22.50 17.09 -15.78
CA LEU A 384 -21.10 16.76 -15.98
C LEU A 384 -20.89 15.49 -16.81
N LEU A 385 -21.67 14.43 -16.60
CA LEU A 385 -21.60 13.19 -17.37
C LEU A 385 -21.97 13.42 -18.85
N GLU A 386 -23.05 14.17 -19.08
CA GLU A 386 -23.60 14.44 -20.42
C GLU A 386 -22.63 15.25 -21.30
N LYS A 387 -21.82 16.15 -20.72
CA LYS A 387 -20.78 16.92 -21.45
C LYS A 387 -19.83 16.04 -22.27
N THR A 388 -19.59 14.81 -21.86
CA THR A 388 -18.67 13.89 -22.54
C THR A 388 -19.34 12.59 -22.99
N GLY A 389 -20.67 12.49 -22.83
CA GLY A 389 -21.42 11.27 -23.10
C GLY A 389 -21.00 10.09 -22.22
N GLU A 390 -20.53 10.36 -20.99
CA GLU A 390 -20.05 9.33 -20.07
C GLU A 390 -21.25 8.59 -19.42
N PRO A 391 -21.35 7.25 -19.56
CA PRO A 391 -22.43 6.49 -18.95
C PRO A 391 -22.19 6.30 -17.44
N LEU A 392 -23.23 5.90 -16.71
CA LEU A 392 -23.08 5.48 -15.31
C LEU A 392 -22.35 4.14 -15.21
N THR A 393 -21.48 4.00 -14.22
CA THR A 393 -20.88 2.70 -13.86
C THR A 393 -21.97 1.69 -13.46
N ASN A 394 -21.65 0.39 -13.52
CA ASN A 394 -22.59 -0.70 -13.22
C ASN A 394 -23.29 -0.51 -11.87
N TRP A 395 -22.54 -0.15 -10.82
CA TRP A 395 -23.12 0.04 -9.49
C TRP A 395 -24.10 1.22 -9.43
N LEU A 396 -23.76 2.36 -10.05
CA LEU A 396 -24.60 3.56 -10.09
C LEU A 396 -25.79 3.41 -11.04
N SER A 397 -25.66 2.60 -12.08
CA SER A 397 -26.66 2.41 -13.14
C SER A 397 -28.01 1.91 -12.62
N THR A 398 -28.12 1.41 -11.39
CA THR A 398 -29.39 1.00 -10.76
C THR A 398 -29.80 1.88 -9.57
N ARG A 399 -28.95 2.83 -9.17
CA ARG A 399 -29.07 3.58 -7.90
C ARG A 399 -29.17 5.10 -8.09
N LEU A 400 -28.58 5.63 -9.16
CA LEU A 400 -28.53 7.07 -9.43
C LEU A 400 -29.41 7.42 -10.64
N ARG A 401 -30.29 8.41 -10.48
CA ARG A 401 -31.19 8.91 -11.53
C ARG A 401 -31.38 10.41 -11.35
N ARG A 402 -31.53 11.15 -12.46
CA ARG A 402 -32.01 12.55 -12.40
C ARG A 402 -33.39 12.57 -11.75
N LYS A 403 -33.60 13.54 -10.87
CA LYS A 403 -34.89 13.85 -10.25
C LYS A 403 -35.10 15.36 -10.20
N ALA A 404 -36.34 15.77 -10.02
CA ALA A 404 -36.63 17.17 -9.69
C ALA A 404 -35.92 17.55 -8.38
N PRO A 405 -35.23 18.71 -8.32
CA PRO A 405 -34.66 19.21 -7.07
C PRO A 405 -35.75 19.37 -5.99
N THR A 406 -35.36 19.17 -4.74
CA THR A 406 -36.26 19.29 -3.60
C THR A 406 -36.58 20.77 -3.34
N GLN A 407 -37.85 21.08 -3.15
CA GLN A 407 -38.33 22.44 -2.86
C GLN A 407 -37.92 22.88 -1.44
N LEU A 408 -37.69 24.18 -1.25
CA LEU A 408 -37.18 24.74 0.00
C LEU A 408 -38.00 24.34 1.23
N ASP A 409 -39.33 24.41 1.17
CA ASP A 409 -40.20 24.05 2.30
C ASP A 409 -40.02 22.58 2.75
N LYS A 410 -39.77 21.68 1.79
CA LYS A 410 -39.47 20.28 2.11
C LYS A 410 -38.10 20.14 2.78
N ILE A 411 -37.11 20.91 2.34
CA ILE A 411 -35.77 20.95 2.95
C ILE A 411 -35.88 21.44 4.41
N VAL A 412 -36.65 22.51 4.67
CA VAL A 412 -36.94 22.98 6.03
C VAL A 412 -37.57 21.85 6.87
N GLY A 413 -38.53 21.11 6.30
CA GLY A 413 -39.11 19.93 6.95
C GLY A 413 -38.10 18.80 7.24
N PHE A 414 -37.08 18.61 6.40
CA PHE A 414 -36.01 17.64 6.66
C PHE A 414 -35.14 18.07 7.86
N TYR A 415 -34.81 19.36 7.96
CA TYR A 415 -34.07 19.89 9.12
C TYR A 415 -34.89 19.82 10.41
N ALA A 416 -36.19 20.08 10.38
CA ALA A 416 -37.05 19.90 11.55
C ALA A 416 -37.00 18.45 12.07
N LYS A 417 -37.17 17.46 11.18
CA LYS A 417 -37.06 16.03 11.53
C LYS A 417 -35.67 15.65 12.03
N LYS A 418 -34.62 16.25 11.46
CA LYS A 418 -33.24 16.03 11.91
C LYS A 418 -33.06 16.51 13.35
N THR A 419 -33.55 17.72 13.68
CA THR A 419 -33.48 18.28 15.04
C THR A 419 -34.27 17.44 16.05
N GLU A 420 -35.48 16.98 15.68
CA GLU A 420 -36.27 16.07 16.53
C GLU A 420 -35.50 14.78 16.83
N LEU A 421 -34.88 14.19 15.80
CA LEU A 421 -34.11 12.95 15.93
C LEU A 421 -32.83 13.15 16.74
N GLU A 422 -32.11 14.25 16.53
CA GLU A 422 -30.96 14.62 17.35
C GLU A 422 -31.36 14.77 18.82
N THR A 423 -32.49 15.41 19.09
CA THR A 423 -33.03 15.59 20.45
C THR A 423 -33.40 14.26 21.10
N GLU A 424 -34.02 13.34 20.34
CA GLU A 424 -34.33 11.98 20.81
C GLU A 424 -33.05 11.20 21.15
N ILE A 425 -32.06 11.24 20.25
CA ILE A 425 -30.81 10.47 20.35
C ILE A 425 -29.86 11.02 21.40
N LEU A 426 -29.92 12.31 21.77
CA LEU A 426 -29.06 12.87 22.83
C LEU A 426 -29.11 12.07 24.15
N LYS A 427 -30.22 11.37 24.40
CA LYS A 427 -30.41 10.52 25.59
C LYS A 427 -29.44 9.34 25.66
N ILE A 428 -28.92 8.84 24.52
CA ILE A 428 -27.99 7.69 24.50
C ILE A 428 -26.68 7.98 25.22
N TRP A 429 -26.33 9.26 25.41
CA TRP A 429 -25.06 9.64 26.03
C TRP A 429 -25.10 9.60 27.56
N LYS A 430 -26.18 9.12 28.16
CA LYS A 430 -26.29 8.86 29.59
C LYS A 430 -26.76 7.42 29.81
N ASP A 431 -26.12 6.71 30.72
CA ASP A 431 -26.61 5.41 31.17
C ASP A 431 -27.97 5.61 31.86
N PRO A 432 -29.05 4.98 31.38
CA PRO A 432 -30.38 5.13 31.97
C PRO A 432 -30.46 4.59 33.41
N LYS A 433 -29.55 3.70 33.83
CA LYS A 433 -29.55 3.11 35.18
C LYS A 433 -28.84 3.99 36.20
N THR A 434 -27.66 4.50 35.86
CA THR A 434 -26.82 5.26 36.81
C THR A 434 -26.84 6.77 36.56
N GLY A 435 -27.35 7.22 35.42
CA GLY A 435 -27.26 8.62 34.98
C GLY A 435 -25.85 9.06 34.56
N ARG A 436 -24.85 8.16 34.62
CA ARG A 436 -23.46 8.47 34.25
C ARG A 436 -23.35 8.79 32.77
N GLN A 437 -22.50 9.76 32.46
CA GLN A 437 -22.16 10.12 31.09
C GLN A 437 -21.43 8.96 30.41
N ILE A 438 -21.86 8.59 29.21
CA ILE A 438 -21.16 7.68 28.32
C ILE A 438 -20.16 8.51 27.50
N ASP A 439 -18.89 8.10 27.51
CA ASP A 439 -17.81 8.82 26.83
C ASP A 439 -17.84 8.57 25.31
N ALA A 440 -17.98 7.31 24.92
CA ALA A 440 -18.06 6.85 23.55
C ALA A 440 -18.84 5.54 23.50
N PHE A 441 -19.31 5.14 22.33
CA PHE A 441 -19.88 3.80 22.14
C PHE A 441 -19.23 3.05 20.98
N VAL A 442 -19.26 1.72 21.07
CA VAL A 442 -18.81 0.80 20.04
C VAL A 442 -20.02 0.22 19.29
N CYS A 443 -19.92 0.11 17.98
CA CYS A 443 -20.95 -0.47 17.12
C CYS A 443 -20.35 -1.10 15.85
N PRO A 444 -21.12 -1.86 15.05
CA PRO A 444 -20.67 -2.31 13.75
C PRO A 444 -20.38 -1.14 12.79
N VAL A 445 -19.39 -1.32 11.90
CA VAL A 445 -19.17 -0.40 10.78
C VAL A 445 -20.17 -0.66 9.65
N ALA A 446 -20.45 -1.95 9.41
CA ALA A 446 -21.38 -2.45 8.42
C ALA A 446 -22.01 -3.74 8.96
N PRO A 447 -23.19 -4.14 8.45
CA PRO A 447 -23.87 -5.34 8.93
C PRO A 447 -23.32 -6.64 8.33
N HIS A 448 -22.23 -6.60 7.56
CA HIS A 448 -21.60 -7.74 6.90
C HIS A 448 -20.06 -7.63 6.93
N PRO A 449 -19.31 -8.73 6.75
CA PRO A 449 -17.87 -8.69 6.42
C PRO A 449 -17.62 -8.01 5.07
N THR A 450 -16.36 -7.80 4.68
CA THR A 450 -16.04 -7.16 3.39
C THR A 450 -16.71 -7.89 2.21
N PRO A 451 -17.67 -7.26 1.50
CA PRO A 451 -18.45 -7.95 0.48
C PRO A 451 -17.68 -8.08 -0.85
N PRO A 452 -18.13 -8.94 -1.78
CA PRO A 452 -17.64 -8.92 -3.15
C PRO A 452 -17.78 -7.53 -3.79
N ILE A 453 -16.98 -7.29 -4.82
CA ILE A 453 -17.07 -6.08 -5.65
C ILE A 453 -18.52 -5.80 -6.08
N ASP A 454 -18.94 -4.54 -6.05
CA ASP A 454 -20.28 -4.06 -6.40
C ASP A 454 -21.45 -4.62 -5.53
N ARG A 455 -21.17 -5.32 -4.42
CA ARG A 455 -22.19 -5.96 -3.57
C ARG A 455 -22.47 -5.26 -2.24
N TRP A 456 -21.85 -4.11 -1.96
CA TRP A 456 -22.18 -3.30 -0.79
C TRP A 456 -23.64 -2.81 -0.86
N ASN A 457 -24.42 -3.05 0.19
CA ASN A 457 -25.88 -2.94 0.13
C ASN A 457 -26.52 -1.92 1.09
N GLY A 458 -25.85 -1.45 2.13
CA GLY A 458 -26.42 -0.56 3.15
C GLY A 458 -25.40 0.35 3.81
N VAL A 459 -25.79 1.59 4.14
CA VAL A 459 -24.90 2.59 4.79
C VAL A 459 -25.43 3.08 6.12
N SER A 460 -26.46 2.46 6.68
CA SER A 460 -27.13 2.97 7.89
C SER A 460 -26.21 3.03 9.11
N TYR A 461 -25.30 2.07 9.24
CA TYR A 461 -24.25 2.05 10.27
C TYR A 461 -23.22 3.18 10.13
N THR A 462 -23.16 3.88 8.98
CA THR A 462 -22.21 4.98 8.76
C THR A 462 -22.90 6.32 8.53
N SER A 463 -23.96 6.37 7.73
CA SER A 463 -24.73 7.56 7.36
C SER A 463 -25.42 8.20 8.56
N SER A 464 -25.82 7.40 9.56
CA SER A 464 -26.43 7.90 10.79
C SER A 464 -25.52 8.90 11.51
N PHE A 465 -24.21 8.64 11.54
CA PHE A 465 -23.23 9.52 12.19
C PHE A 465 -22.81 10.71 11.33
N VAL A 466 -23.20 10.74 10.05
CA VAL A 466 -23.13 11.95 9.22
C VAL A 466 -24.37 12.80 9.47
N LEU A 467 -25.56 12.19 9.49
CA LEU A 467 -26.82 12.87 9.78
C LEU A 467 -26.79 13.55 11.16
N LEU A 468 -26.27 12.87 12.17
CA LEU A 468 -26.16 13.39 13.54
C LEU A 468 -24.87 14.19 13.79
N ASP A 469 -23.98 14.26 12.81
CA ASP A 469 -22.71 14.97 12.87
C ASP A 469 -21.79 14.53 14.05
N TYR A 470 -21.85 13.24 14.39
CA TYR A 470 -21.00 12.63 15.41
C TYR A 470 -19.66 12.22 14.81
N PRO A 471 -18.51 12.53 15.44
CA PRO A 471 -17.24 11.98 15.02
C PRO A 471 -17.27 10.46 15.21
N ALA A 472 -16.80 9.74 14.20
CA ALA A 472 -16.80 8.28 14.17
C ALA A 472 -15.50 7.76 13.55
N GLY A 473 -14.91 6.74 14.14
CA GLY A 473 -13.70 6.13 13.63
C GLY A 473 -13.79 4.61 13.61
N THR A 474 -12.97 4.01 12.76
CA THR A 474 -12.91 2.55 12.55
C THR A 474 -11.51 2.04 12.82
N LEU A 475 -11.43 0.88 13.48
CA LEU A 475 -10.17 0.19 13.71
C LEU A 475 -10.34 -1.33 13.50
N PRO A 476 -9.36 -1.99 12.85
CA PRO A 476 -9.41 -3.43 12.62
C PRO A 476 -9.20 -4.19 13.93
N VAL A 477 -10.05 -5.17 14.24
CA VAL A 477 -9.93 -5.98 15.47
C VAL A 477 -9.15 -7.26 15.26
N ARG A 478 -9.41 -8.00 14.17
CA ARG A 478 -8.69 -9.23 13.82
C ARG A 478 -9.01 -9.65 12.38
N ASP A 479 -8.26 -10.64 11.90
CA ASP A 479 -8.59 -11.33 10.65
C ASP A 479 -9.83 -12.22 10.82
N PHE A 480 -10.54 -12.40 9.70
CA PHE A 480 -11.60 -13.39 9.57
C PHE A 480 -11.00 -14.80 9.59
N LYS A 481 -11.64 -15.76 10.26
CA LYS A 481 -11.15 -17.14 10.43
C LYS A 481 -12.17 -18.16 9.94
N GLU A 482 -11.73 -19.41 9.73
CA GLU A 482 -12.61 -20.54 9.39
C GLU A 482 -13.78 -20.69 10.39
N ALA A 483 -13.51 -20.51 11.69
CA ALA A 483 -14.54 -20.57 12.73
C ALA A 483 -15.63 -19.46 12.62
N ASP A 484 -15.41 -18.43 11.81
CA ASP A 484 -16.38 -17.36 11.56
C ASP A 484 -17.31 -17.66 10.36
N LEU A 485 -17.05 -18.73 9.59
CA LEU A 485 -17.89 -19.16 8.46
C LEU A 485 -19.24 -19.76 8.89
N HIS A 486 -19.34 -20.11 10.18
CA HIS A 486 -20.49 -20.80 10.76
C HIS A 486 -21.49 -19.85 11.41
N GLY A 487 -22.70 -20.34 11.62
CA GLY A 487 -23.81 -19.59 12.20
C GLY A 487 -24.76 -19.04 11.14
N GLU A 488 -26.02 -18.90 11.52
CA GLU A 488 -27.10 -18.42 10.66
C GLU A 488 -27.87 -17.30 11.35
N VAL A 489 -28.47 -16.41 10.55
CA VAL A 489 -29.35 -15.36 11.08
C VAL A 489 -30.77 -15.90 11.18
N THR A 490 -31.22 -16.22 12.39
CA THR A 490 -32.53 -16.86 12.66
C THR A 490 -33.65 -15.85 12.92
N THR A 491 -33.33 -14.58 13.12
CA THR A 491 -34.33 -13.53 13.35
C THR A 491 -35.17 -13.26 12.09
N PRO A 492 -36.42 -12.79 12.22
CA PRO A 492 -37.23 -12.37 11.09
C PRO A 492 -36.54 -11.28 10.24
N VAL A 493 -36.79 -11.29 8.93
CA VAL A 493 -36.28 -10.27 8.01
C VAL A 493 -36.97 -8.95 8.29
N LEU A 494 -36.19 -7.90 8.57
CA LEU A 494 -36.74 -6.58 8.96
C LEU A 494 -37.26 -5.76 7.77
N GLY A 495 -36.68 -5.96 6.58
CA GLY A 495 -37.03 -5.21 5.37
C GLY A 495 -36.14 -5.54 4.17
N SER A 496 -36.25 -4.76 3.10
CA SER A 496 -35.49 -4.99 1.86
C SER A 496 -33.98 -4.87 2.03
N TRP A 497 -33.51 -3.91 2.84
CA TRP A 497 -32.09 -3.73 3.16
C TRP A 497 -31.54 -4.92 3.94
N ASP A 498 -32.30 -5.42 4.93
CA ASP A 498 -31.96 -6.62 5.70
C ASP A 498 -31.94 -7.89 4.84
N LYS A 499 -32.91 -8.03 3.93
CA LYS A 499 -32.93 -9.11 2.93
C LYS A 499 -31.67 -9.09 2.06
N ALA A 500 -31.28 -7.92 1.56
CA ALA A 500 -30.07 -7.76 0.77
C ALA A 500 -28.80 -8.08 1.58
N ASN A 501 -28.79 -7.78 2.88
CA ASN A 501 -27.70 -8.15 3.79
C ASN A 501 -27.57 -9.64 3.99
N ARG A 502 -28.67 -10.32 4.28
CA ARG A 502 -28.70 -11.78 4.46
C ARG A 502 -28.30 -12.52 3.18
N ALA A 503 -28.59 -11.97 2.00
CA ALA A 503 -28.13 -12.53 0.73
C ALA A 503 -26.60 -12.54 0.58
N LEU A 504 -25.86 -11.74 1.37
CA LEU A 504 -24.39 -11.83 1.42
C LEU A 504 -23.90 -13.00 2.28
N TRP A 505 -24.74 -13.56 3.14
CA TRP A 505 -24.42 -14.72 3.97
C TRP A 505 -24.98 -16.04 3.43
N ASP A 506 -25.97 -15.96 2.54
CA ASP A 506 -26.60 -17.14 1.94
C ASP A 506 -25.60 -17.88 1.02
N THR A 507 -25.33 -19.15 1.33
CA THR A 507 -24.39 -20.01 0.60
C THR A 507 -24.85 -20.31 -0.83
N LYS A 508 -26.12 -20.05 -1.18
CA LYS A 508 -26.61 -20.11 -2.56
C LYS A 508 -26.12 -18.95 -3.41
N ASN A 509 -25.74 -17.83 -2.78
CA ASN A 509 -25.35 -16.60 -3.46
C ASN A 509 -23.84 -16.33 -3.37
N ILE A 510 -23.21 -16.71 -2.26
CA ILE A 510 -21.79 -16.42 -1.98
C ILE A 510 -21.12 -17.64 -1.33
N ASP A 511 -19.95 -18.02 -1.86
CA ASP A 511 -19.03 -18.88 -1.12
C ASP A 511 -18.42 -18.08 0.03
N ARG A 512 -18.80 -18.41 1.27
CA ARG A 512 -18.34 -17.73 2.49
C ARG A 512 -16.81 -17.77 2.64
N ARG A 513 -16.11 -18.72 2.00
CA ARG A 513 -14.63 -18.77 2.01
C ARG A 513 -13.99 -17.51 1.41
N LEU A 514 -14.72 -16.73 0.61
CA LEU A 514 -14.30 -15.41 0.16
C LEU A 514 -13.88 -14.50 1.32
N TYR A 515 -14.50 -14.63 2.49
CA TYR A 515 -14.24 -13.76 3.64
C TYR A 515 -12.95 -14.07 4.39
N LEU A 516 -12.35 -15.26 4.20
CA LEU A 516 -11.16 -15.71 4.95
C LEU A 516 -9.97 -14.75 4.83
N ASN A 517 -9.87 -14.04 3.72
CA ASN A 517 -8.79 -13.09 3.48
C ASN A 517 -9.22 -11.64 3.75
N THR A 518 -10.19 -11.42 4.65
CA THR A 518 -10.69 -10.08 5.02
C THR A 518 -10.46 -9.81 6.51
N LYS A 519 -10.60 -8.55 6.93
CA LYS A 519 -10.54 -8.17 8.35
C LYS A 519 -11.94 -7.93 8.91
N LEU A 520 -12.11 -8.25 10.19
CA LEU A 520 -13.24 -7.78 10.99
C LEU A 520 -12.82 -6.47 11.69
N THR A 521 -13.72 -5.50 11.66
CA THR A 521 -13.47 -4.11 12.07
C THR A 521 -14.68 -3.63 12.86
N ILE A 522 -14.44 -2.82 13.88
CA ILE A 522 -15.50 -2.16 14.66
C ILE A 522 -15.44 -0.64 14.46
N GLN A 523 -16.54 0.03 14.80
CA GLN A 523 -16.67 1.47 14.79
C GLN A 523 -16.80 1.99 16.21
N VAL A 524 -16.15 3.10 16.49
CA VAL A 524 -16.26 3.86 17.74
C VAL A 524 -16.82 5.23 17.41
N VAL A 525 -17.74 5.72 18.24
CA VAL A 525 -18.42 7.01 18.04
C VAL A 525 -18.39 7.79 19.34
N ALA A 526 -18.11 9.09 19.26
CA ALA A 526 -18.15 10.02 20.39
C ALA A 526 -19.17 11.14 20.13
N PRO A 527 -19.51 11.95 21.14
CA PRO A 527 -20.37 13.11 20.94
C PRO A 527 -19.79 14.09 19.92
N LYS A 528 -20.68 14.84 19.26
CA LYS A 528 -20.33 15.91 18.29
C LYS A 528 -19.24 16.85 18.83
N LEU A 529 -18.26 17.17 17.98
CA LEU A 529 -17.10 18.04 18.26
C LEU A 529 -16.16 17.55 19.37
N GLN A 530 -16.11 16.23 19.60
CA GLN A 530 -15.24 15.59 20.58
C GLN A 530 -14.29 14.57 19.94
N GLU A 531 -13.59 14.97 18.89
CA GLU A 531 -12.64 14.10 18.18
C GLU A 531 -11.52 13.59 19.09
N ARG A 532 -11.04 14.41 20.02
CA ARG A 532 -10.05 13.98 21.03
C ARG A 532 -10.59 12.87 21.95
N ARG A 533 -11.85 12.96 22.39
CA ARG A 533 -12.51 11.89 23.15
C ARG A 533 -12.65 10.62 22.30
N LEU A 534 -13.07 10.76 21.04
CA LEU A 534 -13.13 9.65 20.10
C LEU A 534 -11.76 8.95 19.98
N TYR A 535 -10.71 9.73 19.73
CA TYR A 535 -9.35 9.22 19.61
C TYR A 535 -8.93 8.44 20.86
N GLN A 536 -9.14 9.00 22.06
CA GLN A 536 -8.79 8.35 23.32
C GLN A 536 -9.56 7.04 23.54
N ALA A 537 -10.85 6.99 23.17
CA ALA A 537 -11.63 5.75 23.24
C ALA A 537 -11.12 4.69 22.25
N MET A 538 -10.78 5.10 21.02
CA MET A 538 -10.20 4.22 20.01
C MET A 538 -8.80 3.73 20.41
N GLU A 539 -7.96 4.59 20.97
CA GLU A 539 -6.63 4.24 21.48
C GLU A 539 -6.71 3.23 22.63
N LEU A 540 -7.64 3.42 23.57
CA LEU A 540 -7.92 2.44 24.63
C LEU A 540 -8.23 1.06 24.03
N ILE A 541 -9.12 1.01 23.03
CA ILE A 541 -9.51 -0.25 22.38
C ILE A 541 -8.32 -0.86 21.60
N ASP A 542 -7.56 -0.06 20.86
CA ASP A 542 -6.41 -0.54 20.08
C ASP A 542 -5.28 -1.07 20.99
N ASN A 543 -5.01 -0.42 22.12
CA ASN A 543 -4.03 -0.89 23.10
C ASN A 543 -4.44 -2.23 23.73
N LEU A 544 -5.73 -2.40 24.06
CA LEU A 544 -6.24 -3.66 24.58
C LEU A 544 -6.23 -4.76 23.50
N ARG A 545 -6.46 -4.41 22.24
CA ARG A 545 -6.28 -5.34 21.12
C ARG A 545 -4.85 -5.87 21.03
N GLN A 546 -3.83 -5.07 21.37
CA GLN A 546 -2.44 -5.54 21.38
C GLN A 546 -2.15 -6.59 22.48
N THR A 547 -3.05 -6.77 23.45
CA THR A 547 -3.02 -7.87 24.44
C THR A 547 -3.75 -9.14 23.98
N LEU A 548 -4.49 -9.07 22.87
CA LEU A 548 -4.93 -10.25 22.14
C LEU A 548 -3.72 -10.85 21.40
N PRO A 549 -3.60 -12.18 21.26
CA PRO A 549 -2.45 -12.80 20.60
C PRO A 549 -2.25 -12.18 19.20
N ARG A 550 -1.14 -11.44 19.03
CA ARG A 550 -0.70 -10.92 17.74
C ARG A 550 -0.38 -12.10 16.83
N PHE A 551 -1.14 -12.26 15.77
CA PHE A 551 -0.75 -13.06 14.60
C PHE A 551 -0.34 -12.15 13.42
N ASP A 552 0.04 -10.90 13.68
CA ASP A 552 0.46 -9.92 12.66
C ASP A 552 1.94 -9.48 12.81
N ALA A 553 2.78 -10.28 13.48
CA ALA A 553 4.04 -10.63 12.81
C ALA A 553 3.67 -11.83 11.95
N VAL A 554 3.98 -11.83 10.65
CA VAL A 554 3.90 -13.08 9.87
C VAL A 554 4.56 -14.14 10.74
N PRO A 555 3.82 -15.13 11.26
CA PRO A 555 4.45 -16.20 11.99
C PRO A 555 5.43 -16.78 10.98
N PHE A 556 6.69 -16.82 11.35
CA PHE A 556 7.58 -17.79 10.75
C PHE A 556 6.93 -19.14 11.08
N ASP A 557 6.11 -19.62 10.15
CA ASP A 557 5.23 -20.75 10.36
C ASP A 557 6.11 -21.98 10.42
N MET A 558 6.55 -22.30 11.64
CA MET A 558 7.43 -23.43 11.95
C MET A 558 6.79 -24.76 11.53
N ALA A 559 5.46 -24.87 11.52
CA ALA A 559 4.74 -26.06 11.08
C ALA A 559 4.68 -26.16 9.54
N SER A 560 4.51 -25.03 8.85
CA SER A 560 4.70 -24.93 7.40
C SER A 560 6.15 -25.18 7.01
N MET A 561 7.15 -24.72 7.76
CA MET A 561 8.55 -25.01 7.46
C MET A 561 8.93 -26.45 7.77
N GLN A 562 8.56 -27.02 8.91
CA GLN A 562 8.81 -28.44 9.22
C GLN A 562 8.09 -29.38 8.23
N SER A 563 6.92 -28.99 7.70
CA SER A 563 6.25 -29.74 6.61
C SER A 563 6.75 -29.41 5.21
N ARG A 564 7.45 -28.28 5.04
CA ARG A 564 8.09 -27.86 3.78
C ARG A 564 9.55 -28.26 3.70
N VAL A 565 10.25 -28.60 4.78
CA VAL A 565 11.64 -29.06 4.76
C VAL A 565 11.75 -30.40 4.02
N PRO A 566 10.89 -31.40 4.24
CA PRO A 566 10.84 -32.59 3.40
C PRO A 566 10.43 -32.26 1.96
N LYS A 567 9.50 -31.32 1.72
CA LYS A 567 9.06 -30.95 0.37
C LYS A 567 10.05 -30.07 -0.40
N LEU A 568 10.87 -29.28 0.29
CA LEU A 568 11.96 -28.48 -0.25
C LEU A 568 13.17 -29.37 -0.45
N ARG A 569 13.40 -30.36 0.40
CA ARG A 569 14.34 -31.44 0.15
C ARG A 569 13.92 -32.27 -1.05
N ASP A 570 12.65 -32.69 -1.16
CA ASP A 570 12.11 -33.42 -2.30
C ASP A 570 12.09 -32.54 -3.56
N HIS A 571 11.80 -31.24 -3.45
CA HIS A 571 11.83 -30.31 -4.58
C HIS A 571 13.27 -29.97 -4.98
N TRP A 572 14.22 -29.87 -4.05
CA TRP A 572 15.65 -29.65 -4.29
C TRP A 572 16.29 -30.92 -4.87
N GLU A 573 16.01 -32.10 -4.32
CA GLU A 573 16.33 -33.40 -4.91
C GLU A 573 15.65 -33.53 -6.29
N GLN A 574 14.39 -33.14 -6.48
CA GLN A 574 13.73 -33.22 -7.80
C GLN A 574 14.22 -32.18 -8.81
N THR A 575 14.61 -30.96 -8.40
CA THR A 575 15.14 -29.93 -9.31
C THR A 575 16.60 -30.15 -9.62
N HIS A 576 17.42 -30.57 -8.65
CA HIS A 576 18.85 -30.80 -8.83
C HIS A 576 19.17 -32.22 -9.34
N THR A 577 18.24 -33.17 -9.25
CA THR A 577 18.34 -34.47 -9.97
C THR A 577 17.66 -34.41 -11.35
N ARG A 578 16.81 -33.41 -11.65
CA ARG A 578 16.26 -33.22 -13.00
C ARG A 578 17.07 -32.31 -13.91
N HIS A 579 18.00 -31.50 -13.38
CA HIS A 579 18.69 -30.50 -14.18
C HIS A 579 20.19 -30.64 -14.39
N ASN A 580 20.87 -31.76 -14.06
CA ASN A 580 22.21 -31.96 -14.62
C ASN A 580 22.71 -33.39 -14.85
N SER A 581 22.13 -34.43 -14.24
CA SER A 581 22.60 -35.81 -14.54
C SER A 581 22.09 -36.33 -15.89
N ARG A 582 20.87 -35.94 -16.30
CA ARG A 582 20.21 -36.51 -17.49
C ARG A 582 20.64 -35.85 -18.81
N SER A 583 21.20 -34.64 -18.78
CA SER A 583 21.69 -33.93 -19.95
C SER A 583 23.15 -34.27 -20.25
N GLU A 584 24.00 -34.34 -19.22
CA GLU A 584 25.44 -34.59 -19.38
C GLU A 584 25.78 -36.07 -19.63
N GLU A 585 25.05 -36.99 -18.99
CA GLU A 585 25.23 -38.44 -19.23
C GLU A 585 24.65 -38.86 -20.59
N VAL A 586 23.62 -38.16 -21.08
CA VAL A 586 23.11 -38.29 -22.46
C VAL A 586 24.09 -37.70 -23.45
N LEU A 587 24.69 -36.52 -23.19
CA LEU A 587 25.73 -35.96 -24.04
C LEU A 587 26.98 -36.85 -24.12
N ALA A 588 27.41 -37.41 -22.98
CA ALA A 588 28.54 -38.34 -22.91
C ALA A 588 28.25 -39.66 -23.63
N ASN A 589 27.00 -40.14 -23.59
CA ASN A 589 26.58 -41.33 -24.34
C ASN A 589 26.40 -41.05 -25.83
N GLU A 590 25.88 -39.87 -26.23
CA GLU A 590 25.81 -39.44 -27.64
C GLU A 590 27.20 -39.23 -28.24
N LEU A 591 28.15 -38.67 -27.48
CA LEU A 591 29.55 -38.55 -27.90
C LEU A 591 30.23 -39.92 -28.02
N LYS A 592 30.01 -40.84 -27.07
CA LYS A 592 30.49 -42.23 -27.18
C LYS A 592 29.91 -42.96 -28.40
N ASN A 593 28.63 -42.75 -28.69
CA ASN A 593 27.97 -43.36 -29.85
C ASN A 593 28.51 -42.78 -31.17
N ARG A 594 28.74 -41.47 -31.24
CA ARG A 594 29.38 -40.81 -32.40
C ARG A 594 30.82 -41.27 -32.63
N VAL A 595 31.60 -41.48 -31.57
CA VAL A 595 32.96 -42.05 -31.70
C VAL A 595 32.91 -43.48 -32.26
N ARG A 596 31.95 -44.30 -31.84
CA ARG A 596 31.73 -45.64 -32.43
C ARG A 596 31.29 -45.60 -33.88
N GLU A 597 30.34 -44.73 -34.23
CA GLU A 597 29.86 -44.59 -35.61
C GLU A 597 30.96 -44.18 -36.60
N ILE A 598 31.93 -43.38 -36.15
CA ILE A 598 33.10 -42.99 -36.96
C ILE A 598 34.15 -44.11 -37.02
N GLN A 599 34.27 -44.93 -35.98
CA GLN A 599 35.18 -46.09 -35.94
C GLN A 599 34.71 -47.28 -36.79
N ASP A 600 33.39 -47.44 -36.96
CA ASP A 600 32.77 -48.60 -37.65
C ASP A 600 32.40 -48.33 -39.13
N ALA A 601 32.74 -47.15 -39.68
CA ALA A 601 32.39 -46.79 -41.06
C ALA A 601 33.20 -47.59 -42.11
N PRO A 602 32.57 -48.35 -43.02
CA PRO A 602 33.30 -49.17 -43.99
C PRO A 602 33.93 -48.31 -45.10
N LEU A 603 35.24 -48.50 -45.33
CA LEU A 603 35.97 -47.96 -46.46
C LEU A 603 35.53 -48.67 -47.76
N LEU A 604 34.69 -48.01 -48.57
CA LEU A 604 34.32 -48.50 -49.90
C LEU A 604 35.11 -47.78 -51.00
N ILE A 605 35.98 -48.55 -51.64
CA ILE A 605 36.63 -48.30 -52.94
C ILE A 605 35.81 -49.09 -53.98
N ASP A 606 35.27 -48.46 -55.02
CA ASP A 606 35.46 -48.75 -56.46
C ASP A 606 34.40 -48.00 -57.34
N PRO A 607 34.70 -47.66 -58.63
CA PRO A 607 33.88 -46.84 -59.52
C PRO A 607 33.04 -47.68 -60.52
N THR A 608 32.08 -47.01 -61.18
CA THR A 608 31.30 -47.37 -62.40
C THR A 608 29.82 -47.80 -62.28
N GLU A 609 29.05 -47.27 -63.26
CA GLU A 609 27.76 -47.69 -63.85
C GLU A 609 26.35 -47.28 -63.31
N GLU A 610 25.66 -46.56 -64.24
CA GLU A 610 24.26 -46.52 -64.71
C GLU A 610 22.98 -46.53 -63.83
N HIS A 611 22.09 -45.61 -64.26
CA HIS A 611 20.64 -45.42 -64.08
C HIS A 611 19.78 -46.48 -63.35
N SER A 612 18.90 -46.03 -62.42
CA SER A 612 17.45 -45.83 -62.69
C SER A 612 16.57 -45.72 -61.40
N ASN A 613 15.78 -44.64 -61.37
CA ASN A 613 14.37 -44.52 -60.92
C ASN A 613 13.87 -44.81 -59.48
N LEU A 614 13.04 -43.82 -59.03
CA LEU A 614 11.88 -43.81 -58.09
C LEU A 614 12.12 -43.33 -56.63
N PRO A 615 11.09 -42.78 -55.93
CA PRO A 615 10.27 -41.60 -56.27
C PRO A 615 10.04 -40.62 -55.08
N SER A 616 9.38 -39.50 -55.39
CA SER A 616 9.02 -38.31 -54.60
C SER A 616 8.12 -38.48 -53.35
N LEU A 617 8.18 -37.51 -52.40
CA LEU A 617 7.09 -36.63 -51.87
C LEU A 617 7.54 -35.89 -50.56
N PRO A 618 6.88 -34.83 -50.05
CA PRO A 618 6.85 -33.45 -50.56
C PRO A 618 7.13 -32.37 -49.48
N GLU A 619 7.27 -31.13 -49.95
CA GLU A 619 7.47 -29.88 -49.18
C GLU A 619 6.39 -29.57 -48.11
N ARG A 620 6.78 -28.88 -47.03
CA ARG A 620 6.12 -27.62 -46.62
C ARG A 620 7.04 -26.71 -45.79
N ARG A 621 7.06 -25.46 -46.24
CA ARG A 621 7.94 -24.33 -45.90
C ARG A 621 7.66 -23.71 -44.53
N ALA A 622 8.72 -23.14 -43.94
CA ALA A 622 8.65 -21.91 -43.14
C ALA A 622 9.80 -20.97 -43.55
N SER A 623 9.52 -20.08 -44.50
CA SER A 623 10.42 -19.03 -44.98
C SER A 623 10.42 -17.85 -44.02
N TYR A 624 11.61 -17.49 -43.52
CA TYR A 624 11.88 -16.21 -42.87
C TYR A 624 11.98 -15.10 -43.93
N ILE A 625 11.05 -14.14 -43.92
CA ILE A 625 11.21 -12.85 -44.61
C ILE A 625 11.88 -11.85 -43.66
N ARG A 626 13.06 -11.40 -44.06
CA ARG A 626 13.79 -10.25 -43.47
C ARG A 626 12.95 -8.97 -43.63
N ARG A 627 12.80 -8.20 -42.55
CA ARG A 627 12.30 -6.81 -42.60
C ARG A 627 13.40 -5.85 -43.10
N PRO A 628 13.09 -4.89 -43.98
CA PRO A 628 14.04 -3.85 -44.41
C PRO A 628 14.08 -2.64 -43.44
N ALA A 629 15.22 -1.93 -43.45
CA ALA A 629 15.50 -0.71 -42.69
C ALA A 629 14.68 0.51 -43.20
N PRO A 630 14.44 1.53 -42.35
CA PRO A 630 13.64 2.70 -42.73
C PRO A 630 14.44 3.72 -43.54
N GLN A 631 13.82 4.25 -44.60
CA GLN A 631 14.28 5.41 -45.38
C GLN A 631 13.49 6.68 -44.98
N PRO A 632 14.07 7.89 -45.13
CA PRO A 632 13.51 9.15 -44.65
C PRO A 632 12.52 9.80 -45.64
N SER A 633 11.54 10.53 -45.12
CA SER A 633 10.51 11.24 -45.89
C SER A 633 10.99 12.62 -46.40
N PRO A 634 10.48 13.11 -47.57
CA PRO A 634 10.88 14.38 -48.19
C PRO A 634 10.11 15.61 -47.66
N PRO A 635 10.56 16.86 -47.93
CA PRO A 635 10.04 18.08 -47.32
C PRO A 635 8.82 18.66 -48.07
N LEU A 636 7.96 19.37 -47.34
CA LEU A 636 6.85 20.17 -47.88
C LEU A 636 7.13 21.67 -47.66
N SER A 637 6.93 22.47 -48.70
CA SER A 637 7.04 23.93 -48.76
C SER A 637 5.70 24.63 -48.40
N PRO A 638 5.70 25.96 -48.13
CA PRO A 638 4.71 26.63 -47.29
C PRO A 638 3.63 27.42 -48.05
N ILE A 639 2.44 27.57 -47.47
CA ILE A 639 1.44 28.58 -47.88
C ILE A 639 0.80 29.25 -46.64
N GLU A 640 1.11 30.55 -46.54
CA GLU A 640 0.31 31.74 -46.14
C GLU A 640 -0.63 31.76 -44.92
N ARG A 641 -0.39 32.78 -44.08
CA ARG A 641 -1.35 33.43 -43.18
C ARG A 641 -1.68 34.82 -43.73
N PRO A 642 -2.86 35.41 -43.44
CA PRO A 642 -3.05 36.87 -43.47
C PRO A 642 -2.93 37.48 -42.06
N GLY A 643 -2.49 38.74 -42.03
CA GLY A 643 -1.89 39.43 -40.89
C GLY A 643 -2.84 40.13 -39.92
N SER A 644 -2.27 40.62 -38.81
CA SER A 644 -2.22 42.06 -38.48
C SER A 644 -1.29 42.33 -37.28
N HIS A 645 -0.44 43.35 -37.45
CA HIS A 645 0.58 43.93 -36.58
C HIS A 645 -0.03 45.07 -35.70
N PRO A 646 0.72 45.89 -34.91
CA PRO A 646 2.16 45.91 -34.51
C PRO A 646 2.32 46.05 -32.95
N GLU A 647 3.48 46.13 -32.27
CA GLU A 647 4.65 47.03 -32.39
C GLU A 647 5.88 46.55 -31.58
N ARG A 648 7.06 46.75 -32.20
CA ARG A 648 8.36 47.26 -31.71
C ARG A 648 8.92 46.83 -30.34
N ARG A 649 10.13 46.25 -30.37
CA ARG A 649 11.39 46.97 -30.08
C ARG A 649 12.63 46.15 -30.47
N GLU A 650 13.47 46.78 -31.25
CA GLU A 650 14.81 46.37 -31.69
C GLU A 650 15.79 46.33 -30.51
N TRP A 651 16.83 45.48 -30.59
CA TRP A 651 18.23 45.80 -30.25
C TRP A 651 19.16 44.61 -30.61
N GLU A 652 20.04 44.85 -31.57
CA GLU A 652 21.33 44.20 -31.87
C GLU A 652 22.24 45.35 -32.41
N PRO A 653 23.60 45.29 -32.51
CA PRO A 653 24.39 44.09 -32.88
C PRO A 653 25.87 44.02 -32.38
N SER A 654 26.60 43.03 -32.94
CA SER A 654 28.06 42.88 -33.14
C SER A 654 28.84 42.19 -32.01
N TRP A 655 29.68 41.17 -32.26
CA TRP A 655 30.89 41.16 -33.11
C TRP A 655 31.12 39.89 -33.95
N SER A 656 32.02 40.04 -34.93
CA SER A 656 32.25 39.31 -36.18
C SER A 656 33.33 38.21 -36.18
N SER A 657 33.09 37.18 -37.00
CA SER A 657 33.97 36.41 -37.93
C SER A 657 35.48 36.22 -37.66
N ASN A 658 35.98 34.99 -37.86
CA ASN A 658 36.96 34.73 -38.93
C ASN A 658 37.14 33.26 -39.36
N ILE A 659 37.54 33.13 -40.62
CA ILE A 659 37.61 31.97 -41.52
C ILE A 659 39.05 31.42 -41.59
N ASN A 660 39.26 30.11 -41.84
CA ASN A 660 40.18 29.54 -42.85
C ASN A 660 40.45 28.02 -42.69
N ALA A 661 40.17 27.26 -43.75
CA ALA A 661 40.89 26.04 -44.21
C ALA A 661 41.88 26.47 -45.34
N PRO A 662 42.75 25.64 -45.99
CA PRO A 662 42.88 24.16 -46.15
C PRO A 662 44.41 23.73 -46.08
N PRO A 663 44.99 22.71 -46.79
CA PRO A 663 44.51 21.54 -47.56
C PRO A 663 45.20 20.18 -47.23
N SER A 664 44.78 19.10 -47.92
CA SER A 664 45.36 17.73 -47.91
C SER A 664 46.59 17.59 -48.83
N PRO A 665 47.44 16.57 -48.59
CA PRO A 665 47.81 15.68 -49.70
C PRO A 665 48.11 14.20 -49.35
N GLU A 666 47.88 13.37 -50.37
CA GLU A 666 48.67 12.21 -50.85
C GLU A 666 48.78 10.85 -50.12
N SER A 667 48.57 9.81 -50.95
CA SER A 667 48.77 8.37 -50.79
C SER A 667 50.23 7.95 -50.65
N PRO A 668 50.52 6.75 -50.11
CA PRO A 668 51.71 6.02 -50.55
C PRO A 668 51.46 4.57 -50.99
N LYS A 669 52.34 4.18 -51.91
CA LYS A 669 52.44 2.93 -52.68
C LYS A 669 53.02 1.76 -51.86
N LEU A 670 52.78 0.57 -52.44
CA LEU A 670 53.43 -0.72 -52.23
C LEU A 670 54.94 -0.68 -51.92
N ALA A 671 55.37 -1.56 -51.02
CA ALA A 671 56.70 -2.14 -50.98
C ALA A 671 56.63 -3.67 -50.78
N ARG A 672 57.37 -4.41 -51.61
CA ARG A 672 57.57 -5.87 -51.63
C ARG A 672 58.63 -6.31 -50.60
N ALA A 673 58.50 -7.53 -50.09
CA ALA A 673 59.60 -8.40 -49.61
C ALA A 673 59.13 -9.89 -49.65
N PRO A 674 60.00 -10.91 -49.53
CA PRO A 674 60.41 -11.77 -50.66
C PRO A 674 59.95 -13.24 -50.55
N ALA A 675 60.16 -13.96 -51.65
CA ALA A 675 59.83 -15.37 -51.87
C ALA A 675 60.57 -16.34 -50.92
N ALA A 676 59.83 -17.31 -50.36
CA ALA A 676 60.35 -18.54 -49.79
C ALA A 676 59.72 -19.75 -50.49
N ARG A 677 60.57 -20.75 -50.73
CA ARG A 677 60.36 -21.95 -51.56
C ARG A 677 59.20 -22.83 -51.08
N THR A 678 58.48 -23.35 -52.07
CA THR A 678 57.53 -24.47 -52.00
C THR A 678 58.20 -25.75 -51.51
N GLN A 679 57.76 -26.27 -50.37
CA GLN A 679 57.69 -27.71 -50.11
C GLN A 679 56.23 -28.13 -50.27
N THR A 680 55.99 -29.04 -51.20
CA THR A 680 54.71 -29.70 -51.43
C THR A 680 54.53 -30.78 -50.36
N GLU A 681 53.64 -30.56 -49.39
CA GLU A 681 53.03 -31.63 -48.62
C GLU A 681 51.78 -32.13 -49.36
N SER A 682 51.67 -33.44 -49.52
CA SER A 682 50.47 -34.09 -50.08
C SER A 682 49.25 -33.86 -49.17
N PRO A 683 48.02 -33.82 -49.71
CA PRO A 683 46.82 -33.67 -48.88
C PRO A 683 46.72 -34.84 -47.89
N PRO A 684 46.22 -34.63 -46.65
CA PRO A 684 46.01 -35.72 -45.71
C PRO A 684 45.06 -36.76 -46.33
N THR A 685 45.35 -38.04 -46.10
CA THR A 685 44.41 -39.09 -46.50
C THR A 685 43.20 -39.05 -45.58
N GLN A 686 42.03 -39.48 -46.05
CA GLN A 686 40.78 -39.45 -45.27
C GLN A 686 40.86 -40.25 -43.94
N HIS A 687 41.86 -41.13 -43.82
CA HIS A 687 42.21 -41.84 -42.59
C HIS A 687 42.88 -40.92 -41.53
N ASP A 688 43.68 -39.94 -41.95
CA ASP A 688 44.37 -38.99 -41.07
C ASP A 688 43.38 -37.96 -40.47
N GLU A 689 42.41 -37.53 -41.27
CA GLU A 689 41.35 -36.61 -40.82
C GLU A 689 40.41 -37.29 -39.80
N ASN A 690 40.04 -38.55 -40.02
CA ASN A 690 39.24 -39.32 -39.07
C ASN A 690 39.98 -39.61 -37.76
N SER A 691 41.29 -39.87 -37.81
CA SER A 691 42.11 -40.10 -36.60
C SER A 691 42.25 -38.85 -35.74
N GLN A 692 42.42 -37.67 -36.36
CA GLN A 692 42.45 -36.39 -35.64
C GLN A 692 41.09 -36.03 -35.05
N ALA A 693 39.99 -36.29 -35.77
CA ALA A 693 38.64 -36.07 -35.27
C ALA A 693 38.31 -36.95 -34.05
N ILE A 694 38.72 -38.22 -34.07
CA ILE A 694 38.55 -39.14 -32.92
C ILE A 694 39.36 -38.66 -31.72
N GLN A 695 40.62 -38.25 -31.89
CA GLN A 695 41.44 -37.74 -30.78
C GLN A 695 40.84 -36.48 -30.14
N LEU A 696 40.29 -35.57 -30.95
CA LEU A 696 39.63 -34.36 -30.46
C LEU A 696 38.36 -34.68 -29.66
N LEU A 697 37.54 -35.61 -30.14
CA LEU A 697 36.32 -36.05 -29.45
C LEU A 697 36.64 -36.82 -28.16
N GLN A 698 37.71 -37.63 -28.13
CA GLN A 698 38.17 -38.30 -26.92
C GLN A 698 38.63 -37.29 -25.85
N ALA A 699 39.38 -36.25 -26.25
CA ALA A 699 39.83 -35.19 -25.35
C ALA A 699 38.65 -34.40 -24.77
N GLN A 700 37.66 -34.05 -25.59
CA GLN A 700 36.43 -33.39 -25.13
C GLN A 700 35.63 -34.27 -24.17
N LEU A 701 35.57 -35.58 -24.41
CA LEU A 701 34.88 -36.52 -23.52
C LEU A 701 35.57 -36.64 -22.16
N ASP A 702 36.89 -36.60 -22.11
CA ASP A 702 37.64 -36.69 -20.85
C ASP A 702 37.59 -35.38 -20.05
N GLU A 703 37.52 -34.23 -20.72
CA GLU A 703 37.27 -32.92 -20.10
C GLU A 703 35.88 -32.89 -19.43
N VAL A 704 34.84 -33.34 -20.14
CA VAL A 704 33.47 -33.42 -19.59
C VAL A 704 33.40 -34.39 -18.40
N LYS A 705 34.10 -35.52 -18.44
CA LYS A 705 34.15 -36.45 -17.28
C LYS A 705 34.81 -35.81 -16.07
N ALA A 706 35.88 -35.03 -16.27
CA ALA A 706 36.57 -34.35 -15.18
C ALA A 706 35.68 -33.28 -14.55
N GLU A 707 34.94 -32.51 -15.36
CA GLU A 707 33.97 -31.53 -14.88
C GLU A 707 32.84 -32.19 -14.09
N ILE A 708 32.29 -33.32 -14.56
CA ILE A 708 31.26 -34.09 -13.84
C ILE A 708 31.75 -34.53 -12.46
N GLU A 709 33.00 -35.00 -12.36
CA GLU A 709 33.54 -35.47 -11.08
C GLU A 709 33.81 -34.31 -10.11
N GLN A 710 34.22 -33.15 -10.63
CA GLN A 710 34.37 -31.93 -9.83
C GLN A 710 33.02 -31.41 -9.31
N ILE A 711 31.96 -31.48 -10.12
CA ILE A 711 30.59 -31.12 -9.74
C ILE A 711 30.08 -32.06 -8.63
N LYS A 712 30.35 -33.36 -8.72
CA LYS A 712 29.98 -34.33 -7.66
C LYS A 712 30.66 -34.01 -6.33
N GLN A 713 31.96 -33.70 -6.34
CA GLN A 713 32.67 -33.34 -5.11
C GLN A 713 32.13 -32.04 -4.49
N GLN A 714 31.77 -31.05 -5.30
CA GLN A 714 31.15 -29.81 -4.82
C GLN A 714 29.75 -30.03 -4.24
N ARG A 715 29.00 -30.99 -4.78
CA ARG A 715 27.69 -31.41 -4.26
C ARG A 715 27.81 -32.09 -2.91
N ASP A 716 28.73 -33.05 -2.76
CA ASP A 716 28.94 -33.77 -1.51
C ASP A 716 29.38 -32.86 -0.36
N GLU A 717 30.15 -31.81 -0.67
CA GLU A 717 30.55 -30.79 0.30
C GLU A 717 29.37 -29.87 0.68
N SER A 718 28.56 -29.47 -0.30
CA SER A 718 27.34 -28.68 -0.05
C SER A 718 26.33 -29.45 0.81
N ASP A 719 26.16 -30.74 0.57
CA ASP A 719 25.26 -31.60 1.34
C ASP A 719 25.71 -31.72 2.81
N ARG A 720 27.02 -31.79 3.08
CA ARG A 720 27.57 -31.77 4.44
C ARG A 720 27.35 -30.44 5.16
N GLN A 721 27.49 -29.33 4.43
CA GLN A 721 27.26 -27.99 4.99
C GLN A 721 25.79 -27.77 5.33
N VAL A 722 24.87 -28.20 4.47
CA VAL A 722 23.42 -28.16 4.71
C VAL A 722 23.04 -29.02 5.92
N ALA A 723 23.60 -30.23 6.04
CA ALA A 723 23.35 -31.09 7.21
C ALA A 723 23.78 -30.41 8.52
N THR A 724 24.97 -29.79 8.53
CA THR A 724 25.49 -29.07 9.71
C THR A 724 24.62 -27.87 10.09
N LEU A 725 24.12 -27.12 9.10
CA LEU A 725 23.25 -25.96 9.35
C LEU A 725 21.87 -26.37 9.84
N ASN A 726 21.33 -27.48 9.35
CA ASN A 726 20.06 -28.02 9.83
C ASN A 726 20.14 -28.41 11.31
N THR A 727 21.22 -29.08 11.75
CA THR A 727 21.42 -29.41 13.17
C THR A 727 21.46 -28.16 14.05
N ARG A 728 22.18 -27.10 13.62
CA ARG A 728 22.26 -25.83 14.37
C ARG A 728 20.90 -25.12 14.43
N LEU A 729 20.12 -25.18 13.36
CA LEU A 729 18.78 -24.59 13.30
C LEU A 729 17.81 -25.31 14.23
N GLU A 730 17.87 -26.65 14.30
CA GLU A 730 17.08 -27.47 15.22
C GLU A 730 17.41 -27.15 16.68
N GLU A 731 18.69 -27.02 17.03
CA GLU A 731 19.13 -26.66 18.39
C GLU A 731 18.66 -25.26 18.80
N ALA A 732 18.82 -24.26 17.93
CA ALA A 732 18.39 -22.89 18.20
C ALA A 732 16.85 -22.78 18.32
N THR A 733 16.12 -23.56 17.53
CA THR A 733 14.65 -23.66 17.60
C THR A 733 14.20 -24.28 18.92
N ARG A 734 14.85 -25.37 19.35
CA ARG A 734 14.56 -26.02 20.62
C ARG A 734 14.76 -25.05 21.78
N ARG A 735 15.87 -24.31 21.80
CA ARG A 735 16.14 -23.31 22.85
C ARG A 735 15.12 -22.17 22.87
N ALA A 736 14.71 -21.65 21.71
CA ALA A 736 13.68 -20.61 21.65
C ALA A 736 12.33 -21.09 22.21
N THR A 737 11.99 -22.37 22.00
CA THR A 737 10.77 -22.99 22.54
C THR A 737 10.84 -23.14 24.05
N GLU A 738 11.98 -23.60 24.59
CA GLU A 738 12.23 -23.71 26.03
C GLU A 738 12.13 -22.35 26.73
N VAL A 739 12.82 -21.32 26.21
CA VAL A 739 12.79 -19.95 26.76
C VAL A 739 11.38 -19.36 26.75
N THR A 740 10.58 -19.65 25.71
CA THR A 740 9.18 -19.21 25.63
C THR A 740 8.33 -19.85 26.73
N LEU A 741 8.54 -21.14 27.01
CA LEU A 741 7.83 -21.86 28.07
C LEU A 741 8.26 -21.36 29.46
N GLU A 742 9.56 -21.16 29.67
CA GLU A 742 10.10 -20.60 30.92
C GLU A 742 9.54 -19.20 31.19
N ASN A 743 9.48 -18.33 30.17
CA ASN A 743 8.93 -16.98 30.30
C ASN A 743 7.41 -17.01 30.57
N SER A 744 6.68 -17.94 29.95
CA SER A 744 5.25 -18.13 30.23
C SER A 744 4.98 -18.53 31.68
N ASN A 745 5.79 -19.42 32.25
CA ASN A 745 5.66 -19.84 33.64
C ASN A 745 6.05 -18.70 34.61
N LEU A 746 7.15 -17.99 34.33
CA LEU A 746 7.58 -16.85 35.13
C LEU A 746 6.54 -15.72 35.17
N ARG A 747 5.82 -15.49 34.06
CA ARG A 747 4.73 -14.51 34.01
C ARG A 747 3.53 -14.91 34.87
N LYS A 748 3.26 -16.21 35.03
CA LYS A 748 2.23 -16.70 35.96
C LYS A 748 2.65 -16.47 37.41
N GLU A 749 3.90 -16.80 37.76
CA GLU A 749 4.45 -16.54 39.09
C GLU A 749 4.45 -15.04 39.44
N ILE A 750 4.83 -14.17 38.50
CA ILE A 750 4.75 -12.70 38.68
C ILE A 750 3.31 -12.24 38.90
N GLN A 751 2.33 -12.87 38.26
CA GLN A 751 0.91 -12.53 38.42
C GLN A 751 0.38 -12.96 39.79
N GLU A 752 0.75 -14.15 40.26
CA GLU A 752 0.42 -14.64 41.60
C GLU A 752 1.04 -13.76 42.69
N LEU A 753 2.31 -13.38 42.54
CA LEU A 753 2.97 -12.43 43.46
C LEU A 753 2.33 -11.05 43.48
N ARG A 754 1.82 -10.57 42.33
CA ARG A 754 1.05 -9.31 42.26
C ARG A 754 -0.29 -9.40 42.96
N GLU A 755 -0.90 -10.58 43.01
CA GLU A 755 -2.12 -10.84 43.76
C GLU A 755 -1.83 -10.83 45.26
N MET A 756 -0.79 -11.53 45.69
CA MET A 756 -0.34 -11.51 47.09
C MET A 756 0.05 -10.10 47.58
N LEU A 757 0.71 -9.29 46.74
CA LEU A 757 1.06 -7.89 47.04
C LEU A 757 -0.16 -6.96 47.17
N ARG A 758 -1.32 -7.32 46.63
CA ARG A 758 -2.56 -6.55 46.82
C ARG A 758 -3.21 -6.84 48.16
N ASP A 759 -2.96 -8.02 48.73
CA ASP A 759 -3.59 -8.49 49.96
C ASP A 759 -2.66 -8.38 51.19
N ALA A 760 -1.37 -8.12 50.99
CA ALA A 760 -0.36 -8.06 52.06
C ALA A 760 -0.24 -6.66 52.71
N GLY A 761 -0.21 -6.65 54.05
CA GLY A 761 0.15 -5.50 54.89
C GLY A 761 1.67 -5.33 55.08
N LEU A 762 2.15 -5.13 56.31
CA LEU A 762 3.53 -4.78 56.70
C LEU A 762 4.70 -5.70 56.22
N GLU A 763 4.43 -6.78 55.47
CA GLU A 763 5.46 -7.62 54.80
C GLU A 763 5.74 -7.21 53.34
N GLU A 764 5.28 -6.03 52.92
CA GLU A 764 5.36 -5.52 51.55
C GLU A 764 6.78 -5.45 50.97
N THR A 765 7.80 -5.24 51.81
CA THR A 765 9.17 -4.98 51.35
C THR A 765 9.84 -6.21 50.73
N LYS A 766 9.61 -7.40 51.31
CA LYS A 766 10.22 -8.65 50.83
C LYS A 766 9.62 -9.10 49.49
N LEU A 767 8.29 -9.01 49.35
CA LEU A 767 7.58 -9.33 48.10
C LEU A 767 7.92 -8.36 46.97
N ARG A 768 8.18 -7.08 47.27
CA ARG A 768 8.62 -6.09 46.27
C ARG A 768 10.04 -6.38 45.75
N GLU A 769 10.94 -6.85 46.60
CA GLU A 769 12.28 -7.30 46.18
C GLU A 769 12.20 -8.54 45.29
N GLU A 770 11.39 -9.53 45.67
CA GLU A 770 11.19 -10.76 44.90
C GLU A 770 10.57 -10.47 43.52
N MET A 771 9.58 -9.56 43.45
CA MET A 771 9.01 -9.11 42.18
C MET A 771 10.04 -8.35 41.30
N LYS A 772 10.99 -7.63 41.91
CA LYS A 772 12.06 -6.95 41.18
C LYS A 772 13.04 -7.95 40.58
N GLU A 773 13.37 -9.01 41.32
CA GLU A 773 14.24 -10.10 40.85
C GLU A 773 13.59 -10.91 39.72
N MET A 774 12.31 -11.25 39.85
CA MET A 774 11.57 -11.96 38.79
C MET A 774 11.44 -11.13 37.51
N LYS A 775 11.21 -9.82 37.60
CA LYS A 775 11.23 -8.92 36.43
C LYS A 775 12.61 -8.80 35.78
N ALA A 776 13.68 -8.88 36.57
CA ALA A 776 15.03 -8.92 36.03
C ALA A 776 15.31 -10.25 35.31
N ARG A 777 14.77 -11.37 35.83
CA ARG A 777 14.83 -12.68 35.17
C ARG A 777 14.02 -12.72 33.88
N GLU A 778 12.84 -12.10 33.84
CA GLU A 778 12.02 -11.96 32.63
C GLU A 778 12.80 -11.24 31.52
N ARG A 779 13.46 -10.12 31.83
CA ARG A 779 14.31 -9.40 30.86
C ARG A 779 15.47 -10.25 30.34
N ARG A 780 16.13 -11.04 31.19
CA ARG A 780 17.21 -11.95 30.76
C ARG A 780 16.70 -13.02 29.79
N LEU A 781 15.50 -13.57 30.02
CA LEU A 781 14.88 -14.54 29.12
C LEU A 781 14.45 -13.89 27.80
N GLU A 782 14.01 -12.64 27.81
CA GLU A 782 13.73 -11.88 26.58
C GLU A 782 15.01 -11.63 25.76
N ASP A 783 16.11 -11.24 26.40
CA ASP A 783 17.41 -11.09 25.74
C ASP A 783 17.93 -12.43 25.15
N GLU A 784 17.73 -13.53 25.88
CA GLU A 784 18.13 -14.88 25.45
C GLU A 784 17.27 -15.39 24.28
N PHE A 785 15.98 -15.07 24.28
CA PHE A 785 15.07 -15.33 23.16
C PHE A 785 15.50 -14.57 21.90
N ASP A 786 15.83 -13.28 22.04
CA ASP A 786 16.29 -12.44 20.93
C ASP A 786 17.63 -12.90 20.37
N GLU A 787 18.53 -13.42 21.21
CA GLU A 787 19.78 -14.04 20.78
C GLU A 787 19.55 -15.39 20.06
N ALA A 788 18.63 -16.22 20.55
CA ALA A 788 18.24 -17.46 19.88
C ALA A 788 17.58 -17.17 18.51
N GLN A 789 16.76 -16.13 18.42
CA GLN A 789 16.17 -15.66 17.15
C GLN A 789 17.20 -15.09 16.18
N ARG A 790 18.29 -14.49 16.68
CA ARG A 790 19.41 -14.07 15.82
C ARG A 790 20.17 -15.27 15.26
N LYS A 791 20.45 -16.28 16.10
CA LYS A 791 21.14 -17.51 15.70
C LYS A 791 20.34 -18.39 14.74
N THR A 792 19.02 -18.29 14.70
CA THR A 792 18.19 -18.94 13.66
C THR A 792 18.20 -18.19 12.32
N ARG A 793 18.54 -16.89 12.29
CA ARG A 793 18.56 -16.06 11.07
C ARG A 793 19.89 -16.10 10.32
N ASP A 794 21.02 -16.21 11.03
CA ASP A 794 22.36 -16.19 10.42
C ASP A 794 22.68 -17.37 9.47
N PRO A 795 22.32 -18.62 9.78
CA PRO A 795 22.53 -19.77 8.87
C PRO A 795 21.82 -19.60 7.53
N VAL A 796 20.59 -19.05 7.55
CA VAL A 796 19.75 -18.82 6.36
C VAL A 796 20.39 -17.75 5.45
N LEU A 797 20.96 -16.70 6.05
CA LEU A 797 21.69 -15.66 5.31
C LEU A 797 23.04 -16.13 4.74
N SER A 798 23.62 -17.19 5.29
CA SER A 798 24.88 -17.78 4.79
C SER A 798 24.66 -18.71 3.58
N LEU A 799 23.54 -19.44 3.55
CA LEU A 799 23.13 -20.27 2.40
C LEU A 799 22.71 -19.42 1.19
N GLU A 800 22.09 -18.25 1.42
CA GLU A 800 21.75 -17.29 0.35
C GLU A 800 22.97 -16.57 -0.25
N LYS A 801 24.15 -16.68 0.38
CA LYS A 801 25.41 -16.08 -0.09
C LYS A 801 26.37 -17.06 -0.76
N ALA A 802 26.04 -18.35 -0.85
CA ALA A 802 26.83 -19.29 -1.63
C ALA A 802 26.75 -18.88 -3.12
N PRO A 803 27.89 -18.62 -3.80
CA PRO A 803 27.85 -18.15 -5.17
C PRO A 803 27.24 -19.20 -6.08
N SER A 804 26.25 -18.80 -6.89
CA SER A 804 25.77 -19.60 -8.01
C SER A 804 26.92 -19.76 -9.01
N VAL A 805 27.54 -20.94 -9.05
CA VAL A 805 28.50 -21.28 -10.10
C VAL A 805 27.71 -21.62 -11.36
N CYS A 806 27.31 -20.59 -12.10
CA CYS A 806 26.82 -20.64 -13.48
C CYS A 806 26.78 -19.20 -14.01
N GLU A 807 27.93 -18.55 -14.18
CA GLU A 807 28.06 -17.45 -15.15
C GLU A 807 29.53 -17.25 -15.52
N GLY A 808 29.83 -17.48 -16.80
CA GLY A 808 31.16 -17.40 -17.37
C GLY A 808 31.73 -15.99 -17.43
N ASP A 809 32.94 -15.89 -16.88
CA ASP A 809 34.09 -15.08 -17.28
C ASP A 809 33.84 -13.88 -18.25
N LYS A 810 33.89 -12.65 -17.69
CA LYS A 810 34.42 -11.48 -18.40
C LYS A 810 35.28 -10.64 -17.45
N ARG A 811 36.60 -10.84 -17.56
CA ARG A 811 37.62 -9.97 -16.97
C ARG A 811 37.70 -8.62 -17.69
N GLY A 812 37.98 -7.56 -16.92
CA GLY A 812 38.50 -6.29 -17.43
C GLY A 812 38.66 -5.19 -16.37
N SER A 813 39.85 -5.12 -15.75
CA SER A 813 40.52 -3.96 -15.08
C SER A 813 39.68 -3.03 -14.15
N GLY A 814 39.95 -2.85 -12.87
CA GLY A 814 41.22 -2.75 -12.15
C GLY A 814 41.47 -1.30 -11.73
N HIS A 815 41.30 -0.95 -10.44
CA HIS A 815 42.22 -0.08 -9.68
C HIS A 815 41.83 -0.01 -8.20
N ARG A 816 42.87 -0.11 -7.37
CA ARG A 816 42.90 -0.27 -5.91
C ARG A 816 43.30 1.07 -5.32
N LYS A 817 42.64 1.57 -4.27
CA LYS A 817 43.30 2.40 -3.24
C LYS A 817 42.55 2.41 -1.90
N LYS A 818 43.37 2.27 -0.86
CA LYS A 818 43.10 2.08 0.57
C LYS A 818 42.86 3.40 1.30
N SER A 819 42.50 3.24 2.58
CA SER A 819 42.82 4.10 3.75
C SER A 819 41.70 5.08 4.14
N SER A 820 41.42 5.38 5.40
CA SER A 820 41.82 4.88 6.74
C SER A 820 41.23 5.87 7.76
N GLY A 821 40.86 5.40 8.96
CA GLY A 821 40.74 6.23 10.18
C GLY A 821 39.39 6.96 10.30
N GLY A 822 38.58 6.78 11.34
CA GLY A 822 38.88 6.46 12.72
C GLY A 822 39.12 7.75 13.50
N LYS A 823 38.11 8.21 14.25
CA LYS A 823 38.22 8.60 15.67
C LYS A 823 36.90 9.15 16.22
N GLU A 824 36.49 8.53 17.31
CA GLU A 824 35.51 8.94 18.30
C GLU A 824 35.93 10.26 18.98
N TYR A 825 34.93 11.03 19.40
CA TYR A 825 34.97 11.82 20.64
C TYR A 825 33.54 11.93 21.20
N GLU A 826 33.27 11.17 22.28
CA GLU A 826 32.32 11.56 23.32
C GLU A 826 32.95 12.67 24.17
N VAL A 827 32.17 13.70 24.57
CA VAL A 827 32.12 14.26 25.95
C VAL A 827 30.83 15.09 26.12
N VAL A 828 29.92 14.55 26.95
CA VAL A 828 29.22 15.12 28.13
C VAL A 828 28.69 16.57 28.13
N LEU A 829 27.36 16.66 28.22
CA LEU A 829 26.48 17.51 29.05
C LEU A 829 26.99 18.85 29.62
N ALA A 830 26.22 19.91 29.34
CA ALA A 830 25.95 20.97 30.33
C ALA A 830 24.48 21.42 30.28
N ARG A 831 23.82 21.33 31.43
CA ARG A 831 22.48 21.84 31.77
C ARG A 831 22.57 23.27 32.31
N SER A 832 21.63 24.12 31.94
CA SER A 832 21.10 25.27 32.71
C SER A 832 19.73 25.64 32.08
N VAL A 833 18.53 25.51 32.67
CA VAL A 833 17.97 26.09 33.92
C VAL A 833 18.18 27.63 33.89
N GLN A 834 17.19 28.53 33.81
CA GLN A 834 15.73 28.49 33.97
C GLN A 834 15.10 29.86 33.49
N PRO A 835 13.86 30.29 33.84
CA PRO A 835 12.88 30.81 32.87
C PRO A 835 12.46 32.29 33.07
N GLY A 836 11.61 32.78 32.17
CA GLY A 836 10.56 33.73 32.53
C GLY A 836 10.45 34.99 31.67
N ALA A 837 9.31 35.17 31.03
CA ALA A 837 8.59 36.45 31.00
C ALA A 837 7.14 36.23 30.54
N ARG A 838 6.21 36.42 31.47
CA ARG A 838 4.78 36.60 31.21
C ARG A 838 4.58 37.97 30.56
N ALA A 839 3.75 38.04 29.52
CA ALA A 839 3.15 39.29 29.07
C ALA A 839 1.64 39.10 28.93
N SER A 840 0.92 39.73 29.86
CA SER A 840 -0.52 39.95 29.87
C SER A 840 -0.91 41.02 28.85
N TRP A 841 -1.95 40.79 28.05
CA TRP A 841 -2.65 41.88 27.36
C TRP A 841 -4.14 41.81 27.61
N ARG A 842 -4.65 42.94 28.10
CA ARG A 842 -6.04 43.25 28.44
C ARG A 842 -6.84 43.53 27.18
N LEU A 843 -8.11 43.12 27.22
CA LEU A 843 -9.19 43.58 26.34
C LEU A 843 -9.47 45.08 26.54
N PRO A 844 -9.92 45.78 25.49
CA PRO A 844 -10.93 46.82 25.62
C PRO A 844 -12.23 46.41 24.91
N GLY A 845 -13.35 46.72 25.56
CA GLY A 845 -14.68 46.33 25.11
C GLY A 845 -15.34 47.33 24.14
N LYS A 846 -16.41 46.80 23.55
CA LYS A 846 -17.72 47.39 23.20
C LYS A 846 -17.83 48.67 22.34
N SER A 847 -18.85 48.55 21.48
CA SER A 847 -19.72 49.55 20.83
C SER A 847 -19.20 50.27 19.59
N GLY A 848 -19.97 50.11 18.51
CA GLY A 848 -19.78 50.70 17.19
C GLY A 848 -20.33 49.76 16.13
#